data_AF-A0A4Q8R1M9-F1
#
_entry.id   AF-A0A4Q8R1M9-F1
#
_cell.length_a   1.000
_cell.length_b   1.000
_cell.length_c   1.000
_cell.angle_alpha   90.00
_cell.angle_beta   90.00
_cell.angle_gamma   90.00
#
_symmetry.space_group_name_H-M   'P 1'
#
loop_
_entity.id
_entity.type
_entity.pdbx_description
1 polymer ?
#
loop_
_entity_poly.entity_id
_entity_poly.type
_entity_poly.pdbx_seq_one_letter_code
_entity_poly.pdbx_strand_id
1 'polypeptide(L)'
;MEHINRSHQRTFTLNIFRMNAQELIEITRRVNDPDEGIRLMAVANREAGSQTHREVTRRVHNFVAGALTLVEHTRIFMRENYSNTPMLDRYQAKVDADFKDQALVRFVQDLRNYILHNELPNSEMYMHFQSNPDHPEGGTLETGIHIRTAPLLEWRNWSAPARTFIESCGEFVDIRTFAESYTDSILSFHGWLQSELDQFHSADLDELRKLQESLNRLETATKPAPAVAAETNVSSGGGVEEPEQEFSFAPGRAATLAAAADALLHKVRKIELEPARGDGFPSERPPGVTLTDQEMLAVPLVWANDAEGRRAFVFTYKDSAHFGLDEETFAEMQALTESIVKTDWARRMLSRGFVEKTIIKWLQDSFQVEDRKSLAETIARDGRDAVRPLELWAPIANLEVQNSFTVGPAEIATITKAMIERLESQALSFAPQQRDSIVGLFNKLRERMQGFAAVVFKLRAEAGKIEEEGAVIARIIVAFLRFFSPAALNFPAVSANALLGSELVPSSNLLVLGDGTFSYKEAILVPNAPDWRISEDALKGMRPGLDAVGGLVRPEGLSAFALAVRASLLLFSTGTTFPNPIERLSYTLSSLEALLLRHSAEPAEFTVAERMGLLLTQDRTQREEVARNIREAYRLRGRQDISPLFPREMGSVATFIRRAHHVIGTALGNVGRFGTVPEFVNAVENIRNQSPSTS
;
A
#
# COMPACT_ATOMS: atom_id res chain seq x y z
N MET A 1 7.75 -17.93 -25.90
CA MET A 1 7.47 -16.79 -24.97
C MET A 1 6.60 -17.21 -23.78
N GLU A 2 5.55 -18.01 -23.99
CA GLU A 2 4.59 -18.35 -22.92
C GLU A 2 5.17 -19.22 -21.78
N HIS A 3 6.05 -20.17 -22.10
CA HIS A 3 6.71 -20.99 -21.08
C HIS A 3 7.67 -20.22 -20.16
N ILE A 4 8.49 -19.31 -20.69
CA ILE A 4 9.44 -18.50 -19.89
C ILE A 4 8.66 -17.65 -18.87
N ASN A 5 7.56 -17.03 -19.31
CA ASN A 5 6.68 -16.26 -18.44
C ASN A 5 6.03 -17.14 -17.35
N ARG A 6 5.67 -18.37 -17.68
CA ARG A 6 5.13 -19.37 -16.73
C ARG A 6 6.21 -19.84 -15.73
N SER A 7 7.45 -20.08 -16.15
CA SER A 7 8.54 -20.49 -15.26
C SER A 7 8.94 -19.39 -14.26
N HIS A 8 8.83 -18.11 -14.64
CA HIS A 8 9.07 -16.97 -13.75
C HIS A 8 8.10 -16.93 -12.54
N GLN A 9 6.83 -17.33 -12.70
CA GLN A 9 5.84 -17.36 -11.61
C GLN A 9 6.19 -18.38 -10.52
N ARG A 10 6.71 -19.56 -10.90
CA ARG A 10 7.12 -20.62 -9.95
C ARG A 10 8.38 -20.24 -9.18
N THR A 11 9.35 -19.61 -9.84
CA THR A 11 10.59 -19.14 -9.20
C THR A 11 10.31 -18.01 -8.21
N PHE A 12 9.25 -17.23 -8.44
CA PHE A 12 8.90 -16.10 -7.59
C PHE A 12 8.35 -16.53 -6.19
N THR A 13 7.54 -17.59 -6.06
CA THR A 13 7.18 -18.14 -4.74
C THR A 13 8.33 -18.81 -4.01
N LEU A 14 9.23 -19.47 -4.76
CA LEU A 14 10.43 -20.05 -4.19
C LEU A 14 11.32 -18.97 -3.55
N ASN A 15 11.39 -17.80 -4.17
CA ASN A 15 12.11 -16.64 -3.63
C ASN A 15 11.43 -16.06 -2.37
N ILE A 16 10.09 -15.99 -2.31
CA ILE A 16 9.40 -15.58 -1.08
C ILE A 16 9.74 -16.50 0.09
N PHE A 17 9.67 -17.83 -0.12
CA PHE A 17 10.04 -18.78 0.92
C PHE A 17 11.50 -18.62 1.36
N ARG A 18 12.44 -18.48 0.41
CA ARG A 18 13.87 -18.24 0.69
C ARG A 18 14.10 -16.98 1.52
N MET A 19 13.45 -15.87 1.17
CA MET A 19 13.59 -14.60 1.87
C MET A 19 13.06 -14.69 3.30
N ASN A 20 11.88 -15.29 3.50
CA ASN A 20 11.33 -15.47 4.84
C ASN A 20 12.18 -16.41 5.71
N ALA A 21 12.72 -17.48 5.13
CA ALA A 21 13.66 -18.37 5.80
C ALA A 21 14.92 -17.63 6.23
N GLN A 22 15.53 -16.90 5.30
CA GLN A 22 16.73 -16.13 5.56
C GLN A 22 16.51 -15.06 6.64
N GLU A 23 15.42 -14.30 6.59
CA GLU A 23 15.11 -13.26 7.58
C GLU A 23 14.89 -13.84 9.00
N LEU A 24 14.27 -15.03 9.11
CA LEU A 24 14.08 -15.71 10.40
C LEU A 24 15.41 -16.22 10.96
N ILE A 25 16.21 -16.88 10.12
CA ILE A 25 17.53 -17.38 10.49
C ILE A 25 18.45 -16.21 10.88
N GLU A 26 18.34 -15.06 10.19
CA GLU A 26 19.13 -13.88 10.48
C GLU A 26 18.79 -13.19 11.80
N ILE A 27 17.51 -13.04 12.14
CA ILE A 27 17.15 -12.39 13.40
C ILE A 27 17.46 -13.28 14.61
N THR A 28 17.23 -14.59 14.50
CA THR A 28 17.51 -15.54 15.58
C THR A 28 19.01 -15.60 15.84
N ARG A 29 19.82 -15.54 14.78
CA ARG A 29 21.28 -15.39 14.93
C ARG A 29 21.70 -14.13 15.69
N ARG A 30 21.01 -12.99 15.49
CA ARG A 30 21.34 -11.73 16.17
C ARG A 30 20.92 -11.73 17.64
N VAL A 31 19.76 -12.31 17.97
CA VAL A 31 19.33 -12.40 19.39
C VAL A 31 20.13 -13.46 20.15
N ASN A 32 20.70 -14.43 19.42
CA ASN A 32 21.64 -15.39 19.98
C ASN A 32 23.06 -14.82 20.16
N ASP A 33 23.32 -13.57 19.75
CA ASP A 33 24.55 -12.84 20.10
C ASP A 33 24.43 -12.31 21.54
N PRO A 34 25.28 -12.76 22.47
CA PRO A 34 25.17 -12.40 23.88
C PRO A 34 25.24 -10.89 24.15
N ASP A 35 26.03 -10.13 23.37
CA ASP A 35 26.17 -8.69 23.56
C ASP A 35 24.88 -7.94 23.21
N GLU A 36 24.20 -8.37 22.14
CA GLU A 36 22.89 -7.83 21.74
C GLU A 36 21.76 -8.35 22.65
N GLY A 37 21.78 -9.64 23.01
CA GLY A 37 20.79 -10.26 23.88
C GLY A 37 20.73 -9.58 25.26
N ILE A 38 21.88 -9.33 25.90
CA ILE A 38 21.94 -8.60 27.18
C ILE A 38 21.39 -7.18 27.03
N ARG A 39 21.79 -6.47 25.96
CA ARG A 39 21.36 -5.08 25.73
C ARG A 39 19.84 -4.98 25.56
N LEU A 40 19.23 -5.96 24.92
CA LEU A 40 17.78 -6.05 24.72
C LEU A 40 17.02 -6.40 26.01
N MET A 41 17.64 -7.15 26.92
CA MET A 41 17.05 -7.51 28.22
C MET A 41 17.26 -6.46 29.32
N ALA A 42 18.05 -5.42 29.07
CA ALA A 42 18.31 -4.35 30.02
C ALA A 42 17.08 -3.44 30.26
N VAL A 43 16.85 -3.01 31.51
CA VAL A 43 15.70 -2.17 31.90
C VAL A 43 15.63 -0.85 31.12
N ALA A 44 16.79 -0.25 30.81
CA ALA A 44 16.87 0.99 30.02
C ALA A 44 16.40 0.82 28.55
N ASN A 45 16.37 -0.41 28.04
CA ASN A 45 16.03 -0.76 26.66
C ASN A 45 14.78 -1.65 26.58
N ARG A 46 13.93 -1.63 27.61
CA ARG A 46 12.76 -2.52 27.74
C ARG A 46 11.82 -2.48 26.53
N GLU A 47 11.65 -1.30 25.92
CA GLU A 47 10.85 -1.16 24.70
C GLU A 47 11.51 -1.82 23.50
N ALA A 48 12.82 -1.65 23.31
CA ALA A 48 13.59 -2.27 22.22
C ALA A 48 13.65 -3.81 22.35
N GLY A 49 13.80 -4.35 23.56
CA GLY A 49 13.69 -5.78 23.84
C GLY A 49 12.31 -6.35 23.50
N SER A 50 11.26 -5.65 23.94
CA SER A 50 9.87 -6.05 23.66
C SER A 50 9.54 -5.95 22.17
N GLN A 51 10.11 -4.99 21.44
CA GLN A 51 10.01 -4.90 19.99
C GLN A 51 10.73 -6.05 19.28
N THR A 52 11.92 -6.44 19.76
CA THR A 52 12.70 -7.53 19.17
C THR A 52 12.05 -8.90 19.35
N HIS A 53 11.46 -9.16 20.52
CA HIS A 53 10.69 -10.39 20.76
C HIS A 53 9.49 -10.50 19.81
N ARG A 54 8.73 -9.41 19.65
CA ARG A 54 7.61 -9.34 18.70
C ARG A 54 8.06 -9.62 17.27
N GLU A 55 9.22 -9.11 16.89
CA GLU A 55 9.77 -9.28 15.55
C GLU A 55 10.22 -10.73 15.26
N VAL A 56 10.85 -11.44 16.20
CA VAL A 56 11.23 -12.87 16.00
C VAL A 56 10.00 -13.74 15.79
N THR A 57 8.96 -13.57 16.59
CA THR A 57 7.71 -14.33 16.47
C THR A 57 6.98 -14.02 15.16
N ARG A 58 6.99 -12.76 14.70
CA ARG A 58 6.48 -12.37 13.37
C ARG A 58 7.20 -13.11 12.25
N ARG A 59 8.51 -13.31 12.37
CA ARG A 59 9.31 -14.01 11.36
C ARG A 59 9.10 -15.54 11.36
N VAL A 60 8.85 -16.16 12.51
CA VAL A 60 8.42 -17.58 12.56
C VAL A 60 7.15 -17.80 11.76
N HIS A 61 6.17 -16.90 11.94
CA HIS A 61 4.92 -16.92 11.18
C HIS A 61 5.17 -16.78 9.67
N ASN A 62 5.95 -15.77 9.27
CA ASN A 62 6.26 -15.54 7.85
C ASN A 62 6.98 -16.74 7.20
N PHE A 63 7.88 -17.41 7.93
CA PHE A 63 8.61 -18.59 7.46
C PHE A 63 7.67 -19.76 7.14
N VAL A 64 6.85 -20.18 8.10
CA VAL A 64 5.95 -21.33 7.91
C VAL A 64 4.80 -21.01 6.94
N ALA A 65 4.39 -19.74 6.82
CA ALA A 65 3.43 -19.29 5.80
C ALA A 65 4.04 -19.34 4.39
N GLY A 66 5.29 -18.88 4.23
CA GLY A 66 6.04 -18.96 2.97
C GLY A 66 6.26 -20.40 2.50
N ALA A 67 6.58 -21.29 3.44
CA ALA A 67 6.76 -22.72 3.22
C ALA A 67 5.54 -23.36 2.54
N LEU A 68 4.32 -23.04 3.00
CA LEU A 68 3.10 -23.67 2.51
C LEU A 68 2.58 -23.00 1.25
N THR A 69 2.84 -21.69 1.09
CA THR A 69 2.57 -20.95 -0.16
C THR A 69 3.35 -21.56 -1.32
N LEU A 70 4.62 -21.90 -1.09
CA LEU A 70 5.47 -22.53 -2.10
C LEU A 70 4.97 -23.92 -2.50
N VAL A 71 4.62 -24.76 -1.53
CA VAL A 71 4.06 -26.11 -1.79
C VAL A 71 2.80 -26.00 -2.65
N GLU A 72 1.91 -25.06 -2.34
CA GLU A 72 0.61 -24.94 -3.02
C GLU A 72 0.74 -24.35 -4.43
N HIS A 73 1.46 -23.24 -4.61
CA HIS A 73 1.63 -22.62 -5.93
C HIS A 73 2.34 -23.55 -6.91
N THR A 74 3.28 -24.36 -6.42
CA THR A 74 3.97 -25.36 -7.25
C THR A 74 2.99 -26.42 -7.73
N ARG A 75 2.10 -26.89 -6.84
CA ARG A 75 1.06 -27.85 -7.20
C ARG A 75 0.09 -27.29 -8.23
N ILE A 76 -0.37 -26.05 -8.04
CA ILE A 76 -1.32 -25.40 -8.94
C ILE A 76 -0.67 -25.10 -10.30
N PHE A 77 0.55 -24.55 -10.30
CA PHE A 77 1.30 -24.28 -11.53
C PHE A 77 1.41 -25.52 -12.43
N MET A 78 1.77 -26.64 -11.82
CA MET A 78 1.90 -27.92 -12.50
C MET A 78 0.55 -28.37 -13.04
N ARG A 79 -0.51 -28.29 -12.23
CA ARG A 79 -1.85 -28.68 -12.67
C ARG A 79 -2.35 -27.83 -13.81
N GLU A 80 -2.26 -26.51 -13.75
CA GLU A 80 -2.88 -25.62 -14.75
C GLU A 80 -2.17 -25.64 -16.09
N ASN A 81 -0.83 -25.59 -16.08
CA ASN A 81 -0.06 -25.39 -17.30
C ASN A 81 0.35 -26.69 -17.98
N TYR A 82 0.31 -27.78 -17.22
CA TYR A 82 0.70 -29.11 -17.64
C TYR A 82 -0.45 -30.10 -17.48
N SER A 83 -1.68 -29.59 -17.33
CA SER A 83 -2.93 -30.37 -17.39
C SER A 83 -2.93 -31.24 -18.64
N ASN A 84 -3.18 -32.53 -18.45
CA ASN A 84 -3.21 -33.52 -19.53
C ASN A 84 -1.88 -33.66 -20.30
N THR A 85 -0.76 -33.29 -19.67
CA THR A 85 0.59 -33.57 -20.19
C THR A 85 1.32 -34.53 -19.26
N PRO A 86 2.28 -35.32 -19.77
CA PRO A 86 3.08 -36.23 -18.94
C PRO A 86 3.90 -35.55 -17.83
N MET A 87 4.05 -34.22 -17.89
CA MET A 87 4.82 -33.44 -16.93
C MET A 87 4.13 -33.35 -15.56
N LEU A 88 2.79 -33.32 -15.52
CA LEU A 88 2.04 -33.25 -14.25
C LEU A 88 2.17 -34.56 -13.45
N ASP A 89 2.13 -35.71 -14.13
CA ASP A 89 2.23 -37.02 -13.49
C ASP A 89 3.61 -37.22 -12.84
N ARG A 90 4.69 -36.79 -13.51
CA ARG A 90 6.06 -36.83 -12.95
C ARG A 90 6.21 -35.96 -11.71
N TYR A 91 5.62 -34.78 -11.72
CA TYR A 91 5.62 -33.89 -10.57
C TYR A 91 4.93 -34.51 -9.34
N GLN A 92 3.73 -35.07 -9.51
CA GLN A 92 2.97 -35.64 -8.39
C GLN A 92 3.72 -36.81 -7.74
N ALA A 93 4.37 -37.65 -8.54
CA ALA A 93 5.18 -38.77 -8.03
C ALA A 93 6.36 -38.30 -7.15
N LYS A 94 7.03 -37.20 -7.52
CA LYS A 94 8.16 -36.66 -6.72
C LYS A 94 7.70 -36.05 -5.40
N VAL A 95 6.55 -35.36 -5.40
CA VAL A 95 5.94 -34.81 -4.17
C VAL A 95 5.62 -35.91 -3.16
N ASP A 96 5.03 -37.01 -3.63
CA ASP A 96 4.65 -38.12 -2.76
C ASP A 96 5.87 -38.80 -2.14
N ALA A 97 6.98 -38.93 -2.88
CA ALA A 97 8.22 -39.54 -2.41
C ALA A 97 8.96 -38.68 -1.39
N ASP A 98 9.05 -37.37 -1.62
CA ASP A 98 9.92 -36.49 -0.82
C ASP A 98 9.23 -35.94 0.45
N PHE A 99 7.89 -35.81 0.47
CA PHE A 99 7.22 -34.98 1.49
C PHE A 99 6.04 -35.62 2.24
N LYS A 100 5.47 -36.74 1.76
CA LYS A 100 4.21 -37.27 2.32
C LYS A 100 4.30 -37.63 3.81
N ASP A 101 5.41 -38.22 4.24
CA ASP A 101 5.57 -38.81 5.59
C ASP A 101 6.73 -38.18 6.40
N GLN A 102 7.28 -37.03 5.97
CA GLN A 102 8.42 -36.38 6.65
C GLN A 102 8.00 -35.57 7.88
N ALA A 103 8.51 -35.91 9.07
CA ALA A 103 8.07 -35.35 10.36
C ALA A 103 8.32 -33.84 10.48
N LEU A 104 9.51 -33.35 10.08
CA LEU A 104 9.83 -31.92 10.07
C LEU A 104 8.95 -31.15 9.08
N VAL A 105 8.68 -31.74 7.90
CA VAL A 105 7.83 -31.11 6.89
C VAL A 105 6.39 -31.00 7.39
N ARG A 106 5.90 -32.06 8.03
CA ARG A 106 4.58 -32.05 8.70
C ARG A 106 4.55 -31.13 9.89
N PHE A 107 5.63 -31.03 10.68
CA PHE A 107 5.73 -30.06 11.76
C PHE A 107 5.65 -28.63 11.24
N VAL A 108 6.39 -28.25 10.21
CA VAL A 108 6.32 -26.90 9.64
C VAL A 108 4.94 -26.61 9.05
N GLN A 109 4.32 -27.60 8.41
CA GLN A 109 2.94 -27.50 7.92
C GLN A 109 1.92 -27.33 9.04
N ASP A 110 2.05 -28.11 10.10
CA ASP A 110 1.13 -28.06 11.22
C ASP A 110 1.43 -26.90 12.16
N LEU A 111 2.67 -26.42 12.24
CA LEU A 111 3.06 -25.24 13.02
C LEU A 111 2.45 -24.00 12.40
N ARG A 112 2.40 -23.95 11.06
CA ARG A 112 1.59 -22.95 10.37
C ARG A 112 0.13 -23.05 10.80
N ASN A 113 -0.42 -24.26 10.91
CA ASN A 113 -1.82 -24.46 11.31
C ASN A 113 -2.04 -24.11 12.80
N TYR A 114 -1.10 -24.45 13.69
CA TYR A 114 -1.11 -24.10 15.11
C TYR A 114 -1.13 -22.58 15.27
N ILE A 115 -0.22 -21.88 14.59
CA ILE A 115 -0.12 -20.41 14.61
C ILE A 115 -1.43 -19.76 14.12
N LEU A 116 -2.09 -20.36 13.13
CA LEU A 116 -3.31 -19.81 12.52
C LEU A 116 -4.58 -20.11 13.34
N HIS A 117 -4.61 -21.24 14.05
CA HIS A 117 -5.85 -21.79 14.63
C HIS A 117 -5.83 -21.96 16.15
N ASN A 118 -4.68 -21.79 16.82
CA ASN A 118 -4.56 -21.87 18.27
C ASN A 118 -4.08 -20.54 18.84
N GLU A 119 -2.78 -20.28 18.76
CA GLU A 119 -2.13 -19.06 19.26
C GLU A 119 -0.71 -18.97 18.70
N LEU A 120 -0.04 -17.83 18.92
CA LEU A 120 1.39 -17.75 18.65
C LEU A 120 2.15 -18.68 19.60
N PRO A 121 3.15 -19.44 19.12
CA PRO A 121 3.99 -20.26 19.96
C PRO A 121 4.55 -19.42 21.10
N ASN A 122 4.21 -19.81 22.33
CA ASN A 122 4.72 -19.16 23.51
C ASN A 122 6.25 -19.25 23.47
N SER A 123 6.88 -18.10 23.23
CA SER A 123 8.31 -17.98 23.11
C SER A 123 8.80 -17.04 24.18
N GLU A 124 9.98 -17.33 24.70
CA GLU A 124 10.59 -16.50 25.74
C GLU A 124 11.98 -16.07 25.31
N MET A 125 12.35 -14.87 25.74
CA MET A 125 13.74 -14.42 25.68
C MET A 125 14.46 -15.04 26.86
N TYR A 126 15.56 -15.75 26.60
CA TYR A 126 16.37 -16.36 27.64
C TYR A 126 17.79 -15.80 27.66
N MET A 127 18.37 -15.84 28.86
CA MET A 127 19.78 -15.63 29.09
C MET A 127 20.23 -16.74 30.03
N HIS A 128 21.11 -17.61 29.53
CA HIS A 128 21.66 -18.73 30.26
C HIS A 128 23.14 -18.51 30.51
N PHE A 129 23.57 -18.61 31.76
CA PHE A 129 24.95 -18.47 32.16
C PHE A 129 25.45 -19.78 32.76
N GLN A 130 26.49 -20.34 32.18
CA GLN A 130 27.21 -21.49 32.76
C GLN A 130 28.61 -21.05 33.16
N SER A 131 28.89 -21.14 34.45
CA SER A 131 30.25 -20.97 34.98
C SER A 131 31.01 -22.29 34.86
N ASN A 132 32.27 -22.23 34.43
CA ASN A 132 33.15 -23.39 34.44
C ASN A 132 33.76 -23.58 35.85
N PRO A 133 33.48 -24.69 36.55
CA PRO A 133 34.00 -24.91 37.90
C PRO A 133 35.54 -25.03 37.95
N ASP A 134 36.20 -25.36 36.84
CA ASP A 134 37.66 -25.50 36.76
C ASP A 134 38.37 -24.20 36.32
N HIS A 135 37.63 -23.18 35.89
CA HIS A 135 38.16 -21.88 35.45
C HIS A 135 37.24 -20.72 35.87
N PRO A 136 37.53 -20.03 36.99
CA PRO A 136 36.68 -18.97 37.55
C PRO A 136 36.45 -17.76 36.63
N GLU A 137 37.28 -17.58 35.60
CA GLU A 137 37.18 -16.50 34.61
C GLU A 137 36.53 -16.94 33.27
N GLY A 138 36.17 -18.22 33.12
CA GLY A 138 35.58 -18.77 31.89
C GLY A 138 34.14 -19.21 32.13
N GLY A 139 33.17 -18.45 31.61
CA GLY A 139 31.76 -18.86 31.55
C GLY A 139 31.22 -18.73 30.13
N THR A 140 30.27 -19.58 29.75
CA THR A 140 29.51 -19.43 28.51
C THR A 140 28.22 -18.69 28.81
N LEU A 141 27.96 -17.66 28.01
CA LEU A 141 26.74 -16.89 28.05
C LEU A 141 25.99 -17.14 26.75
N GLU A 142 24.78 -17.66 26.86
CA GLU A 142 23.89 -17.91 25.73
C GLU A 142 22.65 -17.06 25.90
N THR A 143 22.28 -16.33 24.86
CA THR A 143 21.01 -15.63 24.79
C THR A 143 20.21 -16.16 23.62
N GLY A 144 18.91 -15.88 23.60
CA GLY A 144 18.13 -16.23 22.43
C GLY A 144 16.63 -16.17 22.66
N ILE A 145 15.91 -16.67 21.67
CA ILE A 145 14.47 -16.86 21.73
C ILE A 145 14.13 -18.26 21.26
N HIS A 146 13.33 -18.94 22.05
CA HIS A 146 12.96 -20.33 21.89
C HIS A 146 11.49 -20.50 22.22
N ILE A 147 10.88 -21.56 21.69
CA ILE A 147 9.45 -21.82 21.85
C ILE A 147 9.26 -22.92 22.90
N ARG A 148 8.40 -22.70 23.89
CA ARG A 148 8.07 -23.72 24.88
C ARG A 148 7.25 -24.84 24.25
N THR A 149 7.69 -26.08 24.37
CA THR A 149 6.99 -27.24 23.77
C THR A 149 5.72 -27.62 24.52
N ALA A 150 5.68 -27.40 25.85
CA ALA A 150 4.53 -27.79 26.67
C ALA A 150 3.22 -27.13 26.19
N PRO A 151 3.14 -25.79 25.98
CA PRO A 151 1.96 -25.16 25.39
C PRO A 151 1.64 -25.67 23.98
N LEU A 152 2.65 -26.00 23.17
CA LEU A 152 2.40 -26.56 21.83
C LEU A 152 1.66 -27.90 21.91
N LEU A 153 2.07 -28.80 22.80
CA LEU A 153 1.52 -30.16 22.91
C LEU A 153 0.09 -30.20 23.44
N GLU A 154 -0.40 -29.12 24.04
CA GLU A 154 -1.80 -28.95 24.44
C GLU A 154 -2.74 -28.90 23.24
N TRP A 155 -2.24 -28.47 22.07
CA TRP A 155 -3.04 -28.46 20.86
C TRP A 155 -3.21 -29.87 20.30
N ARG A 156 -4.47 -30.29 20.15
CA ARG A 156 -4.81 -31.67 19.79
C ARG A 156 -4.71 -31.96 18.29
N ASN A 157 -4.56 -30.94 17.46
CA ASN A 157 -4.65 -31.05 15.99
C ASN A 157 -3.28 -31.19 15.29
N TRP A 158 -2.20 -31.43 16.04
CA TRP A 158 -0.95 -31.86 15.43
C TRP A 158 -1.15 -33.21 14.74
N SER A 159 -0.72 -33.34 13.48
CA SER A 159 -0.61 -34.65 12.85
C SER A 159 0.36 -35.52 13.63
N ALA A 160 0.18 -36.84 13.56
CA ALA A 160 1.04 -37.77 14.30
C ALA A 160 2.54 -37.52 14.02
N PRO A 161 3.00 -37.31 12.77
CA PRO A 161 4.42 -36.99 12.51
C PRO A 161 4.87 -35.65 13.10
N ALA A 162 4.03 -34.61 13.06
CA ALA A 162 4.36 -33.31 13.63
C ALA A 162 4.44 -33.35 15.16
N ARG A 163 3.56 -34.11 15.81
CA ARG A 163 3.59 -34.32 17.25
C ARG A 163 4.86 -35.04 17.68
N THR A 164 5.27 -36.08 16.96
CA THR A 164 6.54 -36.78 17.19
C THR A 164 7.74 -35.84 17.10
N PHE A 165 7.72 -34.90 16.15
CA PHE A 165 8.77 -33.89 16.05
C PHE A 165 8.83 -33.00 17.31
N ILE A 166 7.70 -32.46 17.78
CA ILE A 166 7.66 -31.59 18.97
C ILE A 166 8.13 -32.32 20.22
N GLU A 167 7.69 -33.57 20.40
CA GLU A 167 8.10 -34.40 21.54
C GLU A 167 9.61 -34.72 21.51
N SER A 168 10.23 -34.77 20.32
CA SER A 168 11.67 -34.99 20.18
C SER A 168 12.55 -33.77 20.50
N CYS A 169 11.98 -32.56 20.56
CA CYS A 169 12.71 -31.31 20.82
C CYS A 169 13.00 -31.04 22.32
N GLY A 170 12.37 -31.76 23.25
CA GLY A 170 12.55 -31.52 24.69
C GLY A 170 11.67 -30.39 25.23
N GLU A 171 12.18 -29.52 26.12
CA GLU A 171 11.41 -28.41 26.72
C GLU A 171 11.17 -27.27 25.72
N PHE A 172 12.05 -27.12 24.74
CA PHE A 172 12.04 -25.99 23.81
C PHE A 172 12.29 -26.40 22.37
N VAL A 173 11.57 -25.76 21.45
CA VAL A 173 11.86 -25.83 20.02
C VAL A 173 12.80 -24.67 19.67
N ASP A 174 13.99 -25.01 19.17
CA ASP A 174 14.93 -24.02 18.65
C ASP A 174 14.46 -23.53 17.27
N ILE A 175 14.19 -22.23 17.19
CA ILE A 175 13.57 -21.61 16.03
C ILE A 175 14.48 -21.66 14.80
N ARG A 176 15.78 -21.48 15.00
CA ARG A 176 16.75 -21.41 13.91
C ARG A 176 16.96 -22.79 13.27
N THR A 177 17.06 -23.80 14.11
CA THR A 177 17.41 -25.18 13.73
C THR A 177 16.36 -25.80 12.80
N PHE A 178 15.08 -25.69 13.14
CA PHE A 178 14.02 -26.23 12.28
C PHE A 178 13.88 -25.42 10.98
N ALA A 179 14.15 -24.11 11.02
CA ALA A 179 14.03 -23.24 9.86
C ALA A 179 15.12 -23.53 8.80
N GLU A 180 16.37 -23.72 9.22
CA GLU A 180 17.48 -24.11 8.34
C GLU A 180 17.18 -25.47 7.67
N SER A 181 16.89 -26.48 8.49
CA SER A 181 16.70 -27.87 8.02
C SER A 181 15.54 -28.04 7.03
N TYR A 182 14.43 -27.33 7.23
CA TYR A 182 13.29 -27.39 6.31
C TYR A 182 13.59 -26.65 4.99
N THR A 183 14.34 -25.55 5.05
CA THR A 183 14.70 -24.75 3.86
C THR A 183 15.50 -25.57 2.86
N ASP A 184 16.54 -26.26 3.32
CA ASP A 184 17.42 -27.05 2.45
C ASP A 184 16.65 -28.12 1.67
N SER A 185 15.72 -28.81 2.35
CA SER A 185 14.89 -29.86 1.75
C SER A 185 14.02 -29.32 0.59
N ILE A 186 13.47 -28.12 0.75
CA ILE A 186 12.57 -27.51 -0.22
C ILE A 186 13.33 -26.93 -1.43
N LEU A 187 14.51 -26.35 -1.23
CA LEU A 187 15.29 -25.79 -2.34
C LEU A 187 15.79 -26.87 -3.30
N SER A 188 16.17 -28.03 -2.76
CA SER A 188 16.58 -29.20 -3.54
C SER A 188 15.48 -29.66 -4.51
N PHE A 189 14.25 -29.82 -4.02
CA PHE A 189 13.10 -30.23 -4.84
C PHE A 189 12.80 -29.27 -6.00
N HIS A 190 12.90 -27.97 -5.74
CA HIS A 190 12.61 -26.95 -6.76
C HIS A 190 13.69 -26.83 -7.85
N GLY A 191 14.95 -27.11 -7.51
CA GLY A 191 16.01 -27.22 -8.49
C GLY A 191 15.72 -28.32 -9.51
N TRP A 192 15.33 -29.50 -9.01
CA TRP A 192 14.90 -30.62 -9.87
C TRP A 192 13.73 -30.24 -10.78
N LEU A 193 12.69 -29.60 -10.24
CA LEU A 193 11.49 -29.27 -11.00
C LEU A 193 11.75 -28.27 -12.15
N GLN A 194 12.70 -27.33 -11.99
CA GLN A 194 13.07 -26.40 -13.07
C GLN A 194 13.67 -27.15 -14.26
N SER A 195 14.58 -28.09 -13.99
CA SER A 195 15.25 -28.85 -15.04
C SER A 195 14.29 -29.66 -15.91
N GLU A 196 13.29 -30.31 -15.30
CA GLU A 196 12.28 -31.08 -16.05
C GLU A 196 11.41 -30.17 -16.95
N LEU A 197 11.12 -28.96 -16.51
CA LEU A 197 10.28 -28.01 -17.24
C LEU A 197 11.00 -27.38 -18.44
N ASP A 198 12.27 -27.02 -18.28
CA ASP A 198 13.08 -26.48 -19.38
C ASP A 198 13.26 -27.51 -20.50
N GLN A 199 13.41 -28.79 -20.14
CA GLN A 199 13.49 -29.87 -21.11
C GLN A 199 12.19 -29.98 -21.93
N PHE A 200 11.04 -29.86 -21.28
CA PHE A 200 9.72 -29.98 -21.91
C PHE A 200 9.46 -28.89 -22.98
N HIS A 201 10.04 -27.69 -22.85
CA HIS A 201 9.82 -26.55 -23.76
C HIS A 201 11.02 -26.19 -24.63
N SER A 202 12.00 -27.09 -24.72
CA SER A 202 13.27 -26.86 -25.43
C SER A 202 13.12 -26.31 -26.87
N ALA A 203 12.16 -26.82 -27.65
CA ALA A 203 11.91 -26.37 -29.03
C ALA A 203 11.49 -24.89 -29.13
N ASP A 204 10.57 -24.45 -28.27
CA ASP A 204 10.09 -23.06 -28.20
C ASP A 204 11.18 -22.09 -27.73
N LEU A 205 12.08 -22.58 -26.87
CA LEU A 205 13.23 -21.82 -26.38
C LEU A 205 14.31 -21.66 -27.44
N ASP A 206 14.49 -22.65 -28.32
CA ASP A 206 15.44 -22.59 -29.43
C ASP A 206 14.99 -21.62 -30.54
N GLU A 207 13.68 -21.56 -30.85
CA GLU A 207 13.10 -20.59 -31.79
C GLU A 207 13.29 -19.14 -31.32
N LEU A 208 13.07 -18.91 -30.02
CA LEU A 208 13.28 -17.59 -29.41
C LEU A 208 14.73 -17.11 -29.55
N ARG A 209 15.70 -18.01 -29.33
CA ARG A 209 17.13 -17.69 -29.48
C ARG A 209 17.48 -17.27 -30.90
N LYS A 210 16.94 -17.94 -31.92
CA LYS A 210 17.16 -17.60 -33.34
C LYS A 210 16.60 -16.22 -33.72
N LEU A 211 15.44 -15.85 -33.16
CA LEU A 211 14.84 -14.52 -33.35
C LEU A 211 15.69 -13.42 -32.71
N GLN A 212 16.22 -13.66 -31.51
CA GLN A 212 17.13 -12.73 -30.82
C GLN A 212 18.46 -12.55 -31.55
N GLU A 213 19.01 -13.62 -32.12
CA GLU A 213 20.21 -13.53 -32.96
C GLU A 213 19.98 -12.73 -34.26
N SER A 214 18.78 -12.82 -34.83
CA SER A 214 18.42 -12.06 -36.05
C SER A 214 18.27 -10.57 -35.76
N LEU A 215 17.70 -10.22 -34.60
CA LEU A 215 17.60 -8.85 -34.11
C LEU A 215 18.99 -8.21 -33.93
N ASN A 216 19.91 -8.92 -33.26
CA ASN A 216 21.27 -8.43 -32.99
C ASN A 216 22.11 -8.24 -34.28
N ARG A 217 21.84 -9.02 -35.34
CA ARG A 217 22.49 -8.86 -36.65
C ARG A 217 22.04 -7.60 -37.39
N LEU A 218 20.78 -7.17 -37.21
CA LEU A 218 20.26 -5.94 -37.81
C LEU A 218 20.85 -4.69 -37.14
N GLU A 219 21.10 -4.75 -35.84
CA GLU A 219 21.67 -3.63 -35.08
C GLU A 219 23.16 -3.39 -35.36
N THR A 220 23.87 -4.42 -35.82
CA THR A 220 25.31 -4.34 -36.11
C THR A 220 25.64 -3.84 -37.52
N ALA A 221 24.69 -3.87 -38.47
CA ALA A 221 24.89 -3.42 -39.86
C ALA A 221 24.88 -1.88 -40.06
N THR A 222 24.50 -1.11 -39.04
CA THR A 222 24.12 0.31 -39.18
C THR A 222 25.16 1.32 -38.65
N LYS A 223 26.40 0.92 -38.34
CA LYS A 223 27.46 1.82 -37.82
C LYS A 223 28.68 1.92 -38.76
N PRO A 224 29.11 3.13 -39.22
CA PRO A 224 30.42 3.33 -39.83
C PRO A 224 31.54 3.48 -38.77
N ALA A 225 32.77 3.10 -39.14
CA ALA A 225 33.97 3.07 -38.28
C ALA A 225 34.60 4.46 -38.05
N PRO A 226 35.38 4.66 -36.95
CA PRO A 226 35.83 5.97 -36.51
C PRO A 226 37.16 6.43 -37.14
N ALA A 227 37.23 7.70 -37.53
CA ALA A 227 38.46 8.39 -37.93
C ALA A 227 39.05 9.22 -36.77
N VAL A 228 40.38 9.24 -36.73
CA VAL A 228 41.28 9.80 -35.71
C VAL A 228 41.51 11.30 -35.92
N ALA A 229 41.62 12.10 -34.84
CA ALA A 229 42.77 12.99 -34.51
C ALA A 229 42.44 14.24 -33.66
N ALA A 230 43.28 14.42 -32.63
CA ALA A 230 44.07 15.59 -32.19
C ALA A 230 43.46 16.96 -31.79
N GLU A 231 44.16 17.53 -30.82
CA GLU A 231 44.01 18.79 -30.06
C GLU A 231 44.04 20.08 -30.90
N THR A 232 43.30 21.13 -30.48
CA THR A 232 43.81 22.43 -29.97
C THR A 232 42.77 23.58 -30.07
N ASN A 233 42.59 24.26 -28.93
CA ASN A 233 42.44 25.70 -28.66
C ASN A 233 41.62 26.69 -29.54
N VAL A 234 40.81 27.46 -28.78
CA VAL A 234 40.53 28.93 -28.82
C VAL A 234 39.37 29.45 -29.70
N SER A 235 38.39 29.98 -28.94
CA SER A 235 37.59 31.20 -29.13
C SER A 235 36.58 31.37 -30.27
N SER A 236 35.40 31.82 -29.79
CA SER A 236 34.45 32.79 -30.36
C SER A 236 33.54 32.39 -31.52
N GLY A 237 32.23 32.38 -31.20
CA GLY A 237 31.22 33.07 -31.99
C GLY A 237 30.08 32.23 -32.54
N GLY A 238 28.86 32.48 -32.03
CA GLY A 238 27.64 32.45 -32.85
C GLY A 238 26.76 31.20 -32.81
N GLY A 239 25.87 31.13 -31.81
CA GLY A 239 24.42 30.89 -31.91
C GLY A 239 23.76 29.75 -32.73
N VAL A 240 23.09 28.88 -31.95
CA VAL A 240 21.67 28.39 -32.01
C VAL A 240 21.31 27.34 -33.12
N GLU A 241 20.49 26.26 -32.96
CA GLU A 241 19.22 26.00 -32.22
C GLU A 241 18.90 24.50 -31.99
N GLU A 242 18.43 24.17 -30.77
CA GLU A 242 17.30 23.26 -30.37
C GLU A 242 17.27 23.13 -28.82
N PRO A 243 16.13 23.01 -28.07
CA PRO A 243 14.70 23.00 -28.40
C PRO A 243 13.90 24.06 -27.59
N GLU A 244 13.78 25.29 -28.05
CA GLU A 244 13.14 26.37 -27.25
C GLU A 244 11.60 26.33 -27.20
N GLN A 245 10.94 25.46 -27.99
CA GLN A 245 9.48 25.51 -28.18
C GLN A 245 8.63 24.78 -27.11
N GLU A 246 9.18 23.80 -26.35
CA GLU A 246 8.38 22.99 -25.40
C GLU A 246 7.91 23.80 -24.17
N PHE A 247 8.67 24.82 -23.78
CA PHE A 247 8.42 25.69 -22.62
C PHE A 247 8.23 27.13 -23.07
N SER A 248 7.15 27.40 -23.83
CA SER A 248 6.87 28.74 -24.34
C SER A 248 5.39 29.07 -24.28
N PHE A 249 5.08 30.35 -24.04
CA PHE A 249 3.74 30.89 -24.18
C PHE A 249 3.59 31.54 -25.55
N ALA A 250 2.45 31.34 -26.20
CA ALA A 250 2.14 32.08 -27.42
C ALA A 250 2.23 33.60 -27.16
N PRO A 251 2.73 34.43 -28.10
CA PRO A 251 3.00 35.85 -27.85
C PRO A 251 1.82 36.64 -27.24
N GLY A 252 0.60 36.41 -27.73
CA GLY A 252 -0.60 37.05 -27.17
C GLY A 252 -0.92 36.62 -25.73
N ARG A 253 -0.61 35.37 -25.37
CA ARG A 253 -0.76 34.85 -24.01
C ARG A 253 0.32 35.42 -23.08
N ALA A 254 1.56 35.49 -23.54
CA ALA A 254 2.67 36.10 -22.79
C ALA A 254 2.37 37.58 -22.46
N ALA A 255 1.86 38.35 -23.42
CA ALA A 255 1.45 39.74 -23.19
C ALA A 255 0.32 39.88 -22.16
N THR A 256 -0.66 38.96 -22.18
CA THR A 256 -1.77 38.93 -21.20
C THR A 256 -1.25 38.61 -19.79
N LEU A 257 -0.31 37.66 -19.67
CA LEU A 257 0.31 37.30 -18.40
C LEU A 257 1.15 38.46 -17.85
N ALA A 258 1.88 39.17 -18.70
CA ALA A 258 2.64 40.36 -18.31
C ALA A 258 1.73 41.45 -17.72
N ALA A 259 0.61 41.76 -18.40
CA ALA A 259 -0.35 42.75 -17.90
C ALA A 259 -0.97 42.36 -16.55
N ALA A 260 -1.30 41.07 -16.36
CA ALA A 260 -1.84 40.57 -15.10
C ALA A 260 -0.79 40.56 -13.97
N ALA A 261 0.46 40.21 -14.27
CA ALA A 261 1.57 40.25 -13.33
C ALA A 261 1.86 41.67 -12.85
N ASP A 262 1.84 42.64 -13.76
CA ASP A 262 2.02 44.06 -13.45
C ASP A 262 0.90 44.59 -12.57
N ALA A 263 -0.36 44.21 -12.85
CA ALA A 263 -1.50 44.57 -12.02
C ALA A 263 -1.37 44.04 -10.57
N LEU A 264 -0.87 42.81 -10.40
CA LEU A 264 -0.59 42.24 -9.08
C LEU A 264 0.57 42.95 -8.37
N LEU A 265 1.64 43.27 -9.10
CA LEU A 265 2.80 43.97 -8.55
C LEU A 265 2.42 45.35 -7.99
N HIS A 266 1.51 46.07 -8.66
CA HIS A 266 0.99 47.36 -8.19
C HIS A 266 0.09 47.26 -6.94
N LYS A 267 -0.41 46.07 -6.61
CA LYS A 267 -1.25 45.82 -5.43
C LYS A 267 -0.46 45.30 -4.23
N VAL A 268 0.85 45.04 -4.39
CA VAL A 268 1.73 44.73 -3.26
C VAL A 268 1.79 45.95 -2.34
N ARG A 269 1.32 45.77 -1.10
CA ARG A 269 1.21 46.86 -0.13
C ARG A 269 1.91 46.52 1.18
N LYS A 270 2.21 47.55 1.97
CA LYS A 270 2.70 47.40 3.33
C LYS A 270 1.63 46.73 4.19
N ILE A 271 2.04 45.74 4.99
CA ILE A 271 1.21 45.03 5.97
C ILE A 271 1.71 45.40 7.37
N GLU A 272 0.81 45.89 8.22
CA GLU A 272 1.13 46.21 9.61
C GLU A 272 0.64 45.07 10.50
N LEU A 273 1.59 44.30 11.05
CA LEU A 273 1.32 43.11 11.85
C LEU A 273 0.93 43.50 13.27
N GLU A 274 -0.11 42.87 13.83
CA GLU A 274 -0.40 43.03 15.26
C GLU A 274 0.76 42.46 16.13
N PRO A 275 1.18 43.17 17.19
CA PRO A 275 2.16 42.64 18.14
C PRO A 275 1.54 41.50 18.95
N ALA A 276 2.24 40.37 19.01
CA ALA A 276 1.81 39.21 19.79
C ALA A 276 1.69 39.56 21.28
N ARG A 277 0.49 39.42 21.86
CA ARG A 277 0.29 39.47 23.31
C ARG A 277 0.40 38.05 23.88
N GLY A 278 1.38 37.84 24.76
CA GLY A 278 1.48 36.61 25.55
C GLY A 278 0.30 36.49 26.51
N ASP A 279 -0.37 35.35 26.52
CA ASP A 279 -1.58 35.08 27.31
C ASP A 279 -1.29 34.67 28.77
N GLY A 280 -0.02 34.70 29.18
CA GLY A 280 0.39 34.43 30.56
C GLY A 280 0.09 33.01 31.03
N PHE A 281 -0.10 32.05 30.12
CA PHE A 281 -0.36 30.66 30.44
C PHE A 281 0.97 29.88 30.66
N PRO A 282 1.29 29.41 31.88
CA PRO A 282 2.51 28.66 32.11
C PRO A 282 2.33 27.21 31.62
N SER A 283 3.09 26.82 30.59
CA SER A 283 3.12 25.47 30.02
C SER A 283 4.37 24.72 30.50
N GLU A 284 4.21 23.45 30.89
CA GLU A 284 5.33 22.58 31.29
C GLU A 284 5.91 21.75 30.12
N ARG A 285 5.62 22.12 28.87
CA ARG A 285 6.37 21.59 27.72
C ARG A 285 7.78 22.22 27.70
N PRO A 286 8.85 21.46 27.41
CA PRO A 286 10.15 22.08 27.20
C PRO A 286 10.04 23.05 26.01
N PRO A 287 10.48 24.30 26.15
CA PRO A 287 10.42 25.25 25.05
C PRO A 287 11.30 24.74 23.90
N GLY A 288 10.72 24.63 22.70
CA GLY A 288 11.51 24.59 21.48
C GLY A 288 12.27 25.91 21.32
N VAL A 289 13.38 25.88 20.59
CA VAL A 289 14.24 27.05 20.35
C VAL A 289 13.41 28.23 19.86
N THR A 290 13.41 29.32 20.62
CA THR A 290 12.79 30.59 20.22
C THR A 290 13.68 31.24 19.16
N LEU A 291 13.32 31.10 17.88
CA LEU A 291 13.98 31.79 16.78
C LEU A 291 13.65 33.29 16.86
N THR A 292 14.68 34.13 16.93
CA THR A 292 14.56 35.59 16.87
C THR A 292 14.65 36.09 15.42
N ASP A 293 14.15 37.30 15.14
CA ASP A 293 14.24 37.93 13.80
C ASP A 293 15.68 38.01 13.25
N GLN A 294 16.68 37.95 14.14
CA GLN A 294 18.10 37.96 13.80
C GLN A 294 18.65 36.58 13.36
N GLU A 295 17.91 35.48 13.62
CA GLU A 295 18.31 34.10 13.33
C GLU A 295 17.64 33.55 12.05
N MET A 296 16.84 34.38 11.35
CA MET A 296 16.10 33.99 10.16
C MET A 296 16.91 34.18 8.87
N LEU A 297 17.18 33.07 8.16
CA LEU A 297 17.93 33.05 6.88
C LEU A 297 17.14 33.62 5.68
N ALA A 298 15.81 33.80 5.79
CA ALA A 298 14.93 34.42 4.78
C ALA A 298 13.60 34.89 5.41
N VAL A 299 12.90 35.83 4.75
CA VAL A 299 11.56 36.32 5.17
C VAL A 299 10.57 35.16 5.19
N PRO A 300 9.79 34.96 6.27
CA PRO A 300 8.87 33.83 6.35
C PRO A 300 7.62 34.12 5.51
N LEU A 301 7.20 33.14 4.70
CA LEU A 301 5.93 33.19 3.95
C LEU A 301 4.78 32.94 4.93
N VAL A 302 4.15 33.99 5.45
CA VAL A 302 3.22 33.89 6.60
C VAL A 302 1.90 34.59 6.32
N TRP A 303 0.82 33.93 6.72
CA TRP A 303 -0.49 34.56 6.90
C TRP A 303 -0.55 35.25 8.25
N ALA A 304 -0.87 36.54 8.25
CA ALA A 304 -1.07 37.33 9.45
C ALA A 304 -2.35 38.16 9.36
N ASN A 305 -2.80 38.66 10.50
CA ASN A 305 -3.83 39.68 10.52
C ASN A 305 -3.16 41.06 10.46
N ASP A 306 -3.64 41.93 9.58
CA ASP A 306 -3.28 43.33 9.60
C ASP A 306 -3.88 44.04 10.83
N ALA A 307 -3.49 45.28 11.09
CA ALA A 307 -3.95 46.08 12.22
C ALA A 307 -5.49 46.28 12.27
N GLU A 308 -6.19 46.01 11.16
CA GLU A 308 -7.65 46.04 11.06
C GLU A 308 -8.29 44.65 11.22
N GLY A 309 -7.50 43.62 11.53
CA GLY A 309 -7.94 42.24 11.71
C GLY A 309 -8.18 41.48 10.40
N ARG A 310 -7.81 42.04 9.24
CA ARG A 310 -7.98 41.40 7.93
C ARG A 310 -6.79 40.50 7.64
N ARG A 311 -7.04 39.37 6.99
CA ARG A 311 -5.98 38.44 6.64
C ARG A 311 -5.14 38.96 5.48
N ALA A 312 -3.83 38.93 5.66
CA ALA A 312 -2.85 39.29 4.65
C ALA A 312 -1.72 38.25 4.59
N PHE A 313 -1.19 38.05 3.39
CA PHE A 313 -0.07 37.16 3.11
C PHE A 313 1.21 37.97 2.93
N VAL A 314 2.12 37.88 3.89
CA VAL A 314 3.41 38.57 3.87
C VAL A 314 4.44 37.69 3.18
N PHE A 315 5.13 38.25 2.19
CA PHE A 315 6.14 37.52 1.44
C PHE A 315 7.44 38.31 1.23
N THR A 316 7.52 39.60 1.57
CA THR A 316 8.77 40.35 1.46
C THR A 316 8.95 41.33 2.62
N TYR A 317 10.20 41.57 2.99
CA TYR A 317 10.59 42.52 4.02
C TYR A 317 11.62 43.48 3.42
N LYS A 318 11.29 44.77 3.43
CA LYS A 318 12.12 45.82 2.85
C LYS A 318 11.94 47.09 3.67
N ASP A 319 13.01 47.86 3.86
CA ASP A 319 12.97 49.16 4.56
C ASP A 319 12.27 49.09 5.93
N SER A 320 12.56 48.04 6.70
CA SER A 320 11.97 47.77 8.02
C SER A 320 10.45 47.58 8.03
N ALA A 321 9.84 47.27 6.88
CA ALA A 321 8.42 47.06 6.72
C ALA A 321 8.12 45.73 6.02
N HIS A 322 7.01 45.11 6.42
CA HIS A 322 6.48 43.91 5.80
C HIS A 322 5.61 44.30 4.60
N PHE A 323 5.78 43.62 3.47
CA PHE A 323 4.92 43.79 2.31
C PHE A 323 4.33 42.46 1.87
N GLY A 324 3.13 42.54 1.33
CA GLY A 324 2.31 41.37 1.06
C GLY A 324 1.11 41.67 0.16
N LEU A 325 0.27 40.66 0.02
CA LEU A 325 -1.05 40.75 -0.62
C LEU A 325 -2.11 40.63 0.47
N ASP A 326 -3.19 41.41 0.39
CA ASP A 326 -4.40 41.07 1.14
C ASP A 326 -5.11 39.85 0.53
N GLU A 327 -6.11 39.33 1.24
CA GLU A 327 -6.84 38.12 0.85
C GLU A 327 -7.47 38.22 -0.55
N GLU A 328 -8.01 39.38 -0.93
CA GLU A 328 -8.60 39.61 -2.26
C GLU A 328 -7.53 39.63 -3.35
N THR A 329 -6.44 40.36 -3.15
CA THR A 329 -5.32 40.41 -4.10
C THR A 329 -4.61 39.06 -4.20
N PHE A 330 -4.53 38.31 -3.11
CA PHE A 330 -4.01 36.95 -3.13
C PHE A 330 -4.92 36.01 -3.96
N ALA A 331 -6.25 36.18 -3.89
CA ALA A 331 -7.18 35.46 -4.75
C ALA A 331 -6.99 35.80 -6.24
N GLU A 332 -6.63 37.04 -6.59
CA GLU A 332 -6.26 37.40 -7.96
C GLU A 332 -4.97 36.71 -8.43
N MET A 333 -3.96 36.60 -7.56
CA MET A 333 -2.73 35.84 -7.83
C MET A 333 -3.05 34.35 -8.05
N GLN A 334 -3.98 33.79 -7.28
CA GLN A 334 -4.46 32.43 -7.47
C GLN A 334 -5.19 32.26 -8.82
N ALA A 335 -6.02 33.23 -9.22
CA ALA A 335 -6.67 33.21 -10.52
C ALA A 335 -5.66 33.28 -11.69
N LEU A 336 -4.60 34.09 -11.54
CA LEU A 336 -3.48 34.13 -12.50
C LEU A 336 -2.77 32.78 -12.58
N THR A 337 -2.48 32.16 -11.42
CA THR A 337 -1.89 30.83 -11.32
C THR A 337 -2.76 29.79 -12.06
N GLU A 338 -4.06 29.77 -11.83
CA GLU A 338 -4.99 28.86 -12.52
C GLU A 338 -5.00 29.09 -14.03
N SER A 339 -4.94 30.35 -14.46
CA SER A 339 -4.83 30.72 -15.86
C SER A 339 -3.57 30.14 -16.49
N ILE A 340 -2.42 30.20 -15.80
CA ILE A 340 -1.15 29.64 -16.27
C ILE A 340 -1.23 28.12 -16.37
N VAL A 341 -1.72 27.44 -15.33
CA VAL A 341 -1.86 25.98 -15.25
C VAL A 341 -2.85 25.42 -16.27
N LYS A 342 -3.73 26.23 -16.86
CA LYS A 342 -4.60 25.81 -18.00
C LYS A 342 -3.86 25.69 -19.33
N THR A 343 -2.66 26.26 -19.46
CA THR A 343 -1.84 26.14 -20.68
C THR A 343 -1.37 24.71 -20.84
N ASP A 344 -1.47 24.12 -22.03
CA ASP A 344 -1.36 22.66 -22.18
C ASP A 344 -0.04 22.04 -21.68
N TRP A 345 1.11 22.66 -21.94
CA TRP A 345 2.40 22.18 -21.44
C TRP A 345 2.52 22.38 -19.92
N ALA A 346 2.12 23.55 -19.41
CA ALA A 346 2.16 23.87 -17.97
C ALA A 346 1.21 22.97 -17.17
N ARG A 347 0.01 22.70 -17.70
CA ARG A 347 -0.97 21.79 -17.12
C ARG A 347 -0.42 20.39 -16.90
N ARG A 348 0.38 19.91 -17.86
CA ARG A 348 0.94 18.56 -17.86
C ARG A 348 2.19 18.46 -16.98
N MET A 349 2.97 19.53 -16.87
CA MET A 349 4.33 19.46 -16.33
C MET A 349 4.54 20.23 -15.03
N LEU A 350 3.68 21.19 -14.66
CA LEU A 350 3.84 22.07 -13.50
C LEU A 350 2.68 21.92 -12.51
N SER A 351 3.00 21.90 -11.21
CA SER A 351 1.99 22.00 -10.13
C SER A 351 1.55 23.44 -9.93
N ARG A 352 0.39 23.58 -9.29
CA ARG A 352 -0.09 24.89 -8.84
C ARG A 352 0.92 25.53 -7.87
N GLY A 353 1.42 24.75 -6.90
CA GLY A 353 2.36 25.23 -5.89
C GLY A 353 3.70 25.70 -6.48
N PHE A 354 4.19 25.04 -7.54
CA PHE A 354 5.38 25.50 -8.27
C PHE A 354 5.14 26.87 -8.91
N VAL A 355 4.03 27.02 -9.63
CA VAL A 355 3.68 28.29 -10.30
C VAL A 355 3.46 29.41 -9.27
N GLU A 356 2.77 29.16 -8.16
CA GLU A 356 2.59 30.14 -7.08
C GLU A 356 3.93 30.56 -6.47
N LYS A 357 4.83 29.62 -6.18
CA LYS A 357 6.18 29.93 -5.66
C LYS A 357 6.99 30.76 -6.66
N THR A 358 6.92 30.44 -7.95
CA THR A 358 7.60 31.22 -9.00
C THR A 358 7.03 32.62 -9.14
N ILE A 359 5.70 32.79 -9.03
CA ILE A 359 5.06 34.11 -9.03
C ILE A 359 5.46 34.93 -7.80
N ILE A 360 5.44 34.34 -6.60
CA ILE A 360 5.86 35.01 -5.36
C ILE A 360 7.33 35.44 -5.46
N LYS A 361 8.21 34.55 -5.92
CA LYS A 361 9.62 34.88 -6.14
C LYS A 361 9.80 35.98 -7.17
N TRP A 362 9.05 35.93 -8.27
CA TRP A 362 9.06 36.98 -9.28
C TRP A 362 8.58 38.32 -8.71
N LEU A 363 7.53 38.33 -7.87
CA LEU A 363 7.05 39.53 -7.17
C LEU A 363 8.13 40.08 -6.22
N GLN A 364 8.82 39.23 -5.46
CA GLN A 364 9.95 39.64 -4.61
C GLN A 364 11.06 40.29 -5.42
N ASP A 365 11.47 39.65 -6.52
CA ASP A 365 12.57 40.09 -7.38
C ASP A 365 12.22 41.34 -8.21
N SER A 366 10.93 41.57 -8.50
CA SER A 366 10.44 42.67 -9.35
C SER A 366 9.90 43.86 -8.56
N PHE A 367 9.72 43.73 -7.25
CA PHE A 367 9.19 44.81 -6.40
C PHE A 367 10.16 45.98 -6.31
N GLN A 368 9.74 47.14 -6.85
CA GLN A 368 10.51 48.37 -6.95
C GLN A 368 11.81 48.25 -7.79
N VAL A 369 11.75 47.46 -8.86
CA VAL A 369 12.82 47.32 -9.87
C VAL A 369 12.30 47.82 -11.22
N GLU A 370 13.04 48.74 -11.87
CA GLU A 370 12.61 49.36 -13.15
C GLU A 370 12.75 48.40 -14.35
N ASP A 371 13.83 47.62 -14.44
CA ASP A 371 14.08 46.66 -15.51
C ASP A 371 13.81 45.22 -15.02
N ARG A 372 12.53 44.83 -15.07
CA ARG A 372 12.06 43.53 -14.56
C ARG A 372 12.00 42.47 -15.66
N LYS A 373 12.38 41.24 -15.31
CA LYS A 373 12.25 40.08 -16.20
C LYS A 373 10.76 39.77 -16.43
N SER A 374 10.41 39.27 -17.60
CA SER A 374 9.03 38.83 -17.88
C SER A 374 8.62 37.65 -16.98
N LEU A 375 7.42 37.70 -16.40
CA LEU A 375 6.87 36.57 -15.63
C LEU A 375 6.73 35.32 -16.51
N ALA A 376 6.28 35.49 -17.75
CA ALA A 376 6.11 34.38 -18.69
C ALA A 376 7.44 33.70 -19.03
N GLU A 377 8.50 34.48 -19.25
CA GLU A 377 9.86 33.96 -19.49
C GLU A 377 10.46 33.33 -18.23
N THR A 378 10.17 33.88 -17.05
CA THR A 378 10.61 33.35 -15.77
C THR A 378 10.00 31.97 -15.51
N ILE A 379 8.68 31.82 -15.72
CA ILE A 379 7.99 30.52 -15.59
C ILE A 379 8.48 29.52 -16.64
N ALA A 380 8.69 29.96 -17.89
CA ALA A 380 9.22 29.12 -18.95
C ALA A 380 10.64 28.60 -18.62
N ARG A 381 11.53 29.49 -18.19
CA ARG A 381 12.91 29.14 -17.79
C ARG A 381 12.91 28.22 -16.58
N ASP A 382 12.27 28.63 -15.49
CA ASP A 382 12.28 27.87 -14.24
C ASP A 382 11.59 26.51 -14.42
N GLY A 383 10.53 26.45 -15.25
CA GLY A 383 9.89 25.20 -15.66
C GLY A 383 10.83 24.30 -16.47
N ARG A 384 11.58 24.85 -17.43
CA ARG A 384 12.58 24.10 -18.21
C ARG A 384 13.67 23.51 -17.32
N ASP A 385 14.13 24.27 -16.33
CA ASP A 385 15.18 23.84 -15.40
C ASP A 385 14.68 22.78 -14.40
N ALA A 386 13.40 22.84 -14.02
CA ALA A 386 12.81 21.96 -13.01
C ALA A 386 12.21 20.66 -13.57
N VAL A 387 11.68 20.67 -14.80
CA VAL A 387 10.96 19.54 -15.38
C VAL A 387 11.93 18.46 -15.85
N ARG A 388 11.71 17.24 -15.37
CA ARG A 388 12.52 16.06 -15.68
C ARG A 388 11.66 14.79 -15.59
N PRO A 389 12.08 13.66 -16.18
CA PRO A 389 11.43 12.39 -15.91
C PRO A 389 11.56 12.05 -14.42
N LEU A 390 10.43 11.86 -13.76
CA LEU A 390 10.34 11.53 -12.34
C LEU A 390 9.54 10.26 -12.14
N GLU A 391 9.84 9.58 -11.03
CA GLU A 391 9.15 8.39 -10.59
C GLU A 391 8.75 8.59 -9.13
N LEU A 392 7.44 8.48 -8.85
CA LEU A 392 6.89 8.55 -7.51
C LEU A 392 6.55 7.15 -7.03
N TRP A 393 7.00 6.85 -5.82
CA TRP A 393 6.72 5.62 -5.10
C TRP A 393 5.86 5.96 -3.88
N ALA A 394 4.56 5.65 -3.94
CA ALA A 394 3.63 5.84 -2.81
C ALA A 394 3.41 4.51 -2.08
N PRO A 395 4.04 4.29 -0.90
CA PRO A 395 3.91 3.04 -0.16
C PRO A 395 2.46 2.80 0.31
N ILE A 396 2.00 1.57 0.20
CA ILE A 396 0.69 1.12 0.68
C ILE A 396 0.90 0.34 1.97
N ALA A 397 0.27 0.77 3.07
CA ALA A 397 0.39 0.09 4.35
C ALA A 397 -0.18 -1.32 4.26
N ASN A 398 0.55 -2.29 4.83
CA ASN A 398 0.12 -3.68 5.01
C ASN A 398 -0.24 -4.43 3.71
N LEU A 399 0.23 -3.95 2.56
CA LEU A 399 0.08 -4.60 1.27
C LEU A 399 1.45 -5.05 0.74
N GLU A 400 1.54 -6.33 0.38
CA GLU A 400 2.69 -6.91 -0.29
C GLU A 400 2.23 -7.58 -1.58
N VAL A 401 3.02 -7.45 -2.64
CA VAL A 401 2.74 -8.04 -3.95
C VAL A 401 3.89 -8.92 -4.39
N GLN A 402 3.54 -10.05 -5.02
CA GLN A 402 4.51 -10.94 -5.63
C GLN A 402 5.18 -10.27 -6.82
N ASN A 403 4.49 -10.29 -7.96
CA ASN A 403 4.96 -9.65 -9.16
C ASN A 403 4.43 -8.23 -9.21
N SER A 404 5.19 -7.33 -9.83
CA SER A 404 4.60 -6.06 -10.18
C SER A 404 3.51 -6.28 -11.21
N PHE A 405 2.44 -5.51 -11.11
CA PHE A 405 1.34 -5.58 -12.06
C PHE A 405 0.78 -4.18 -12.30
N THR A 406 0.25 -4.00 -13.49
CA THR A 406 -0.33 -2.73 -13.91
C THR A 406 -1.77 -2.62 -13.44
N VAL A 407 -2.13 -1.48 -12.85
CA VAL A 407 -3.51 -1.10 -12.60
C VAL A 407 -3.75 0.24 -13.29
N GLY A 408 -4.34 0.18 -14.49
CA GLY A 408 -4.52 1.37 -15.32
C GLY A 408 -3.17 2.04 -15.67
N PRO A 409 -2.96 3.34 -15.35
CA PRO A 409 -1.75 4.08 -15.72
C PRO A 409 -0.57 3.89 -14.74
N ALA A 410 -0.76 3.15 -13.65
CA ALA A 410 0.26 2.96 -12.62
C ALA A 410 0.67 1.49 -12.50
N GLU A 411 1.84 1.27 -11.94
CA GLU A 411 2.37 -0.04 -11.61
C GLU A 411 2.31 -0.22 -10.09
N ILE A 412 1.85 -1.37 -9.62
CA ILE A 412 2.04 -1.76 -8.22
C ILE A 412 3.34 -2.54 -8.18
N ALA A 413 4.34 -1.99 -7.51
CA ALA A 413 5.65 -2.61 -7.42
C ALA A 413 6.20 -2.57 -6.00
N THR A 414 7.05 -3.53 -5.68
CA THR A 414 7.59 -3.71 -4.34
C THR A 414 8.77 -2.76 -4.09
N ILE A 415 8.81 -2.11 -2.93
CA ILE A 415 10.00 -1.35 -2.48
C ILE A 415 11.08 -2.36 -2.07
N THR A 416 11.99 -2.64 -3.00
CA THR A 416 13.01 -3.68 -2.81
C THR A 416 14.19 -3.18 -1.97
N LYS A 417 14.88 -4.12 -1.32
CA LYS A 417 16.15 -3.87 -0.63
C LYS A 417 17.19 -3.19 -1.55
N ALA A 418 17.33 -3.69 -2.78
CA ALA A 418 18.27 -3.15 -3.77
C ALA A 418 17.98 -1.69 -4.13
N MET A 419 16.70 -1.30 -4.17
CA MET A 419 16.31 0.08 -4.37
C MET A 419 16.81 0.98 -3.23
N ILE A 420 16.60 0.57 -1.98
CA ILE A 420 17.00 1.36 -0.80
C ILE A 420 18.53 1.47 -0.67
N GLU A 421 19.27 0.38 -0.90
CA GLU A 421 20.74 0.37 -0.86
C GLU A 421 21.37 1.28 -1.92
N ARG A 422 20.80 1.31 -3.12
CA ARG A 422 21.22 2.23 -4.18
C ARG A 422 21.04 3.70 -3.76
N LEU A 423 19.91 4.03 -3.14
CA LEU A 423 19.62 5.40 -2.68
C LEU A 423 20.53 5.82 -1.52
N GLU A 424 20.81 4.92 -0.57
CA GLU A 424 21.74 5.17 0.54
C GLU A 424 23.16 5.46 0.02
N SER A 425 23.63 4.64 -0.93
CA SER A 425 24.95 4.80 -1.54
C SER A 425 25.10 6.14 -2.24
N GLN A 426 24.05 6.59 -2.94
CA GLN A 426 24.01 7.90 -3.58
C GLN A 426 24.04 9.04 -2.55
N ALA A 427 23.21 8.99 -1.50
CA ALA A 427 23.18 10.01 -0.46
C ALA A 427 24.54 10.16 0.25
N LEU A 428 25.21 9.05 0.55
CA LEU A 428 26.55 9.04 1.14
C LEU A 428 27.61 9.67 0.24
N SER A 429 27.46 9.58 -1.08
CA SER A 429 28.39 10.19 -2.04
C SER A 429 28.27 11.72 -2.11
N PHE A 430 27.08 12.27 -1.88
CA PHE A 430 26.83 13.72 -1.94
C PHE A 430 27.17 14.45 -0.63
N ALA A 431 27.03 13.78 0.52
CA ALA A 431 27.27 14.39 1.83
C ALA A 431 28.05 13.45 2.76
N PRO A 432 29.32 13.12 2.44
CA PRO A 432 30.10 12.13 3.19
C PRO A 432 30.35 12.54 4.65
N GLN A 433 30.40 13.84 4.94
CA GLN A 433 30.52 14.40 6.29
C GLN A 433 29.31 14.14 7.21
N GLN A 434 28.16 13.69 6.68
CA GLN A 434 26.95 13.38 7.46
C GLN A 434 26.65 11.87 7.52
N ARG A 435 27.68 11.03 7.35
CA ARG A 435 27.57 9.56 7.21
C ARG A 435 26.65 8.91 8.24
N ASP A 436 26.88 9.17 9.52
CA ASP A 436 26.12 8.50 10.59
C ASP A 436 24.63 8.87 10.58
N SER A 437 24.31 10.13 10.24
CA SER A 437 22.92 10.60 10.09
C SER A 437 22.24 9.99 8.87
N ILE A 438 22.96 9.85 7.74
CA ILE A 438 22.44 9.25 6.51
C ILE A 438 22.17 7.76 6.72
N VAL A 439 23.12 7.02 7.28
CA VAL A 439 22.95 5.58 7.59
C VAL A 439 21.80 5.38 8.59
N GLY A 440 21.69 6.24 9.60
CA GLY A 440 20.58 6.22 10.56
C GLY A 440 19.21 6.45 9.92
N LEU A 441 19.11 7.36 8.94
CA LEU A 441 17.87 7.61 8.19
C LEU A 441 17.47 6.41 7.32
N PHE A 442 18.41 5.84 6.56
CA PHE A 442 18.13 4.72 5.66
C PHE A 442 17.79 3.43 6.42
N ASN A 443 18.35 3.21 7.62
CA ASN A 443 17.93 2.12 8.50
C ASN A 443 16.46 2.25 8.92
N LYS A 444 16.01 3.46 9.28
CA LYS A 444 14.58 3.72 9.58
C LYS A 444 13.68 3.52 8.36
N LEU A 445 14.12 3.88 7.15
CA LEU A 445 13.36 3.64 5.93
C LEU A 445 13.21 2.14 5.65
N ARG A 446 14.27 1.35 5.83
CA ARG A 446 14.21 -0.12 5.69
C ARG A 446 13.19 -0.73 6.64
N GLU A 447 13.24 -0.35 7.91
CA GLU A 447 12.31 -0.84 8.94
C GLU A 447 10.84 -0.50 8.64
N ARG A 448 10.58 0.66 8.03
CA ARG A 448 9.21 1.18 7.85
C ARG A 448 8.52 0.79 6.54
N MET A 449 9.24 0.60 5.44
CA MET A 449 8.61 0.49 4.12
C MET A 449 9.25 -0.54 3.17
N GLN A 450 10.37 -1.17 3.53
CA GLN A 450 10.95 -2.22 2.69
C GLN A 450 10.00 -3.42 2.62
N GLY A 451 9.76 -3.94 1.41
CA GLY A 451 8.87 -5.08 1.18
C GLY A 451 7.40 -4.71 0.97
N PHE A 452 6.98 -3.51 1.37
CA PHE A 452 5.65 -3.01 1.01
C PHE A 452 5.54 -2.75 -0.48
N ALA A 453 4.34 -3.01 -1.00
CA ALA A 453 3.95 -2.55 -2.32
C ALA A 453 3.80 -1.04 -2.30
N ALA A 454 4.21 -0.40 -3.39
CA ALA A 454 3.96 1.00 -3.65
C ALA A 454 3.17 1.12 -4.94
N VAL A 455 2.33 2.16 -5.01
CA VAL A 455 1.88 2.67 -6.30
C VAL A 455 3.05 3.42 -6.91
N VAL A 456 3.56 2.91 -8.02
CA VAL A 456 4.61 3.50 -8.83
C VAL A 456 3.98 4.21 -10.00
N PHE A 457 4.23 5.51 -10.06
CA PHE A 457 3.72 6.39 -11.11
C PHE A 457 4.88 7.16 -11.73
N LYS A 458 4.93 7.19 -13.06
CA LYS A 458 5.99 7.84 -13.85
C LYS A 458 5.41 9.01 -14.59
N LEU A 459 6.04 10.18 -14.46
CA LEU A 459 5.61 11.40 -15.12
C LEU A 459 6.83 12.28 -15.45
N ARG A 460 6.85 12.88 -16.65
CA ARG A 460 7.79 13.96 -16.99
C ARG A 460 7.19 15.28 -16.51
N ALA A 461 7.65 15.76 -15.36
CA ALA A 461 7.12 16.95 -14.70
C ALA A 461 8.13 17.50 -13.68
N GLU A 462 7.82 18.63 -13.04
CA GLU A 462 8.51 19.05 -11.82
C GLU A 462 8.00 18.28 -10.59
N ALA A 463 8.75 18.30 -9.48
CA ALA A 463 8.55 17.42 -8.33
C ALA A 463 7.16 17.56 -7.66
N GLY A 464 6.64 18.76 -7.49
CA GLY A 464 5.32 18.97 -6.88
C GLY A 464 4.19 18.40 -7.73
N LYS A 465 4.32 18.44 -9.05
CA LYS A 465 3.29 17.96 -9.98
C LYS A 465 3.10 16.45 -9.91
N ILE A 466 4.20 15.69 -9.86
CA ILE A 466 4.11 14.23 -9.73
C ILE A 466 3.61 13.82 -8.34
N GLU A 467 3.89 14.59 -7.29
CA GLU A 467 3.34 14.40 -5.93
C GLU A 467 1.82 14.58 -5.89
N GLU A 468 1.29 15.66 -6.46
CA GLU A 468 -0.15 15.96 -6.49
C GLU A 468 -0.96 14.88 -7.25
N GLU A 469 -0.57 14.58 -8.49
CA GLU A 469 -1.31 13.60 -9.33
C GLU A 469 -1.09 12.17 -8.86
N GLY A 470 0.14 11.82 -8.49
CA GLY A 470 0.51 10.51 -7.99
C GLY A 470 -0.26 10.14 -6.71
N ALA A 471 -0.45 11.09 -5.79
CA ALA A 471 -1.21 10.86 -4.57
C ALA A 471 -2.70 10.57 -4.82
N VAL A 472 -3.33 11.25 -5.79
CA VAL A 472 -4.74 11.01 -6.16
C VAL A 472 -4.90 9.62 -6.78
N ILE A 473 -4.04 9.28 -7.75
CA ILE A 473 -4.04 7.98 -8.44
C ILE A 473 -3.82 6.85 -7.43
N ALA A 474 -2.87 7.03 -6.50
CA ALA A 474 -2.59 6.03 -5.47
C ALA A 474 -3.80 5.76 -4.56
N ARG A 475 -4.52 6.80 -4.11
CA ARG A 475 -5.73 6.63 -3.27
C ARG A 475 -6.83 5.85 -3.97
N ILE A 476 -7.09 6.14 -5.26
CA ILE A 476 -8.13 5.46 -6.04
C ILE A 476 -7.79 3.97 -6.20
N ILE A 477 -6.54 3.66 -6.55
CA ILE A 477 -6.11 2.28 -6.74
C ILE A 477 -6.19 1.50 -5.43
N VAL A 478 -5.74 2.08 -4.30
CA VAL A 478 -5.88 1.45 -2.98
C VAL A 478 -7.35 1.20 -2.62
N ALA A 479 -8.27 2.13 -2.93
CA ALA A 479 -9.70 1.96 -2.68
C ALA A 479 -10.34 0.82 -3.50
N PHE A 480 -9.93 0.65 -4.77
CA PHE A 480 -10.36 -0.49 -5.57
C PHE A 480 -9.79 -1.80 -5.07
N LEU A 481 -8.52 -1.81 -4.65
CA LEU A 481 -7.95 -2.98 -4.01
C LEU A 481 -8.80 -3.36 -2.78
N ARG A 482 -9.15 -2.43 -1.87
CA ARG A 482 -9.97 -2.75 -0.69
C ARG A 482 -11.28 -3.49 -0.97
N PHE A 483 -11.91 -3.30 -2.13
CA PHE A 483 -13.11 -4.04 -2.52
C PHE A 483 -12.86 -5.56 -2.58
N PHE A 484 -11.68 -5.96 -3.02
CA PHE A 484 -11.26 -7.37 -3.07
C PHE A 484 -10.68 -7.87 -1.74
N SER A 485 -10.71 -7.04 -0.68
CA SER A 485 -10.15 -7.41 0.62
C SER A 485 -11.06 -8.39 1.39
N PRO A 486 -10.48 -9.28 2.22
CA PRO A 486 -11.22 -10.17 3.11
C PRO A 486 -12.17 -9.43 4.07
N ALA A 487 -11.87 -8.17 4.42
CA ALA A 487 -12.71 -7.33 5.25
C ALA A 487 -14.03 -6.93 4.56
N ALA A 488 -14.09 -6.90 3.22
CA ALA A 488 -15.29 -6.58 2.47
C ALA A 488 -16.41 -7.61 2.66
N LEU A 489 -16.03 -8.87 2.93
CA LEU A 489 -16.91 -10.02 3.05
C LEU A 489 -17.30 -10.40 4.48
N ASN A 490 -16.56 -9.90 5.49
CA ASN A 490 -16.63 -10.38 6.87
C ASN A 490 -16.82 -9.22 7.87
N PHE A 491 -17.98 -9.16 8.52
CA PHE A 491 -18.24 -8.26 9.66
C PHE A 491 -17.98 -9.02 10.97
N PRO A 492 -17.29 -8.47 11.98
CA PRO A 492 -17.00 -7.04 12.22
C PRO A 492 -15.64 -6.48 11.75
N ALA A 493 -14.95 -7.10 10.79
CA ALA A 493 -13.59 -6.66 10.40
C ALA A 493 -13.57 -5.30 9.67
N VAL A 494 -12.60 -4.43 10.02
CA VAL A 494 -12.33 -3.13 9.35
C VAL A 494 -11.11 -3.28 8.43
N SER A 495 -11.08 -2.58 7.28
CA SER A 495 -9.90 -2.54 6.41
C SER A 495 -8.84 -1.54 6.89
N ALA A 496 -7.64 -2.01 7.27
CA ALA A 496 -6.51 -1.16 7.67
C ALA A 496 -5.67 -0.60 6.49
N ASN A 497 -5.87 -1.08 5.26
CA ASN A 497 -5.03 -0.70 4.11
C ASN A 497 -5.25 0.77 3.73
N ALA A 498 -4.39 1.70 4.12
CA ALA A 498 -4.45 3.10 3.69
C ALA A 498 -3.10 3.56 3.11
N LEU A 499 -3.01 4.81 2.67
CA LEU A 499 -1.69 5.41 2.48
C LEU A 499 -1.01 5.42 3.85
N LEU A 500 0.26 4.98 3.89
CA LEU A 500 0.99 4.84 5.14
C LEU A 500 1.02 6.16 5.93
N GLY A 501 0.49 6.17 7.15
CA GLY A 501 0.39 7.34 8.05
C GLY A 501 -0.98 8.01 8.13
N SER A 502 -2.00 7.54 7.38
CA SER A 502 -3.37 8.07 7.45
C SER A 502 -4.37 7.11 8.13
N GLU A 503 -3.88 6.17 8.95
CA GLU A 503 -4.69 5.19 9.66
C GLU A 503 -5.39 5.82 10.89
N LEU A 504 -6.60 5.37 11.25
CA LEU A 504 -7.30 5.80 12.47
C LEU A 504 -7.33 4.64 13.48
N VAL A 505 -6.70 4.80 14.65
CA VAL A 505 -6.60 3.77 15.71
C VAL A 505 -7.27 4.27 16.99
N PRO A 506 -8.51 3.85 17.32
CA PRO A 506 -9.16 4.27 18.57
C PRO A 506 -8.70 3.42 19.78
N SER A 507 -8.20 4.07 20.84
CA SER A 507 -7.73 3.45 22.09
C SER A 507 -8.51 3.93 23.33
N SER A 508 -8.48 3.14 24.40
CA SER A 508 -9.03 3.40 25.74
C SER A 508 -7.93 3.27 26.79
N ASN A 509 -7.96 4.11 27.82
CA ASN A 509 -6.96 4.20 28.88
C ASN A 509 -7.65 4.21 30.26
N LEU A 510 -7.35 3.23 31.12
CA LEU A 510 -7.91 3.13 32.47
C LEU A 510 -6.80 2.97 33.53
N LEU A 511 -6.96 3.73 34.62
CA LEU A 511 -6.05 3.77 35.77
C LEU A 511 -6.76 3.20 37.02
N VAL A 512 -6.14 2.26 37.72
CA VAL A 512 -6.64 1.72 39.00
C VAL A 512 -5.52 1.78 40.05
N LEU A 513 -5.83 2.36 41.23
CA LEU A 513 -4.88 2.64 42.31
C LEU A 513 -5.38 2.08 43.66
N GLY A 514 -4.48 1.42 44.43
CA GLY A 514 -4.70 1.00 45.82
C GLY A 514 -3.47 0.32 46.46
N ASP A 515 -3.28 0.48 47.78
CA ASP A 515 -2.25 -0.13 48.65
C ASP A 515 -0.91 -0.48 48.00
N GLY A 516 -0.19 0.54 47.53
CA GLY A 516 1.15 0.36 46.94
C GLY A 516 1.17 -0.40 45.61
N THR A 517 0.02 -0.67 45.00
CA THR A 517 -0.09 -1.27 43.67
C THR A 517 -0.62 -0.26 42.64
N PHE A 518 0.05 -0.24 41.50
CA PHE A 518 -0.28 0.54 40.31
C PHE A 518 -0.68 -0.41 39.18
N SER A 519 -1.86 -0.21 38.60
CA SER A 519 -2.31 -0.92 37.39
C SER A 519 -2.79 0.09 36.36
N TYR A 520 -2.01 0.24 35.30
CA TYR A 520 -2.41 0.93 34.07
C TYR A 520 -2.87 -0.09 33.03
N LYS A 521 -4.06 0.11 32.46
CA LYS A 521 -4.61 -0.72 31.38
C LYS A 521 -4.95 0.15 30.18
N GLU A 522 -4.22 -0.07 29.10
CA GLU A 522 -4.51 0.46 27.76
C GLU A 522 -5.21 -0.63 26.93
N ALA A 523 -6.23 -0.27 26.15
CA ALA A 523 -6.94 -1.20 25.28
C ALA A 523 -7.36 -0.53 23.95
N ILE A 524 -7.04 -1.15 22.82
CA ILE A 524 -7.56 -0.76 21.49
C ILE A 524 -9.02 -1.21 21.38
N LEU A 525 -9.91 -0.32 20.90
CA LEU A 525 -11.37 -0.55 20.94
C LEU A 525 -11.91 -1.46 19.82
N VAL A 526 -11.09 -1.82 18.82
CA VAL A 526 -11.48 -2.75 17.75
C VAL A 526 -10.39 -3.81 17.56
N PRO A 527 -10.58 -5.06 18.01
CA PRO A 527 -9.66 -6.14 17.68
C PRO A 527 -9.90 -6.58 16.23
N ASN A 528 -8.81 -6.75 15.46
CA ASN A 528 -8.75 -7.37 14.13
C ASN A 528 -9.23 -6.55 12.92
N ALA A 529 -8.40 -5.59 12.49
CA ALA A 529 -8.31 -5.26 11.07
C ALA A 529 -7.24 -6.17 10.43
N PRO A 530 -7.59 -7.16 9.57
CA PRO A 530 -6.61 -8.10 9.02
C PRO A 530 -5.74 -7.45 7.94
N ASP A 531 -4.43 -7.72 7.98
CA ASP A 531 -3.50 -7.45 6.88
C ASP A 531 -3.89 -8.31 5.66
N TRP A 532 -3.84 -7.72 4.46
CA TRP A 532 -4.32 -8.38 3.25
C TRP A 532 -3.24 -8.44 2.16
N ARG A 533 -2.81 -9.67 1.87
CA ARG A 533 -1.85 -10.02 0.81
C ARG A 533 -2.56 -10.70 -0.36
N ILE A 534 -2.20 -10.34 -1.58
CA ILE A 534 -2.72 -10.95 -2.82
C ILE A 534 -1.62 -11.85 -3.41
N SER A 535 -1.77 -13.16 -3.28
CA SER A 535 -0.85 -14.13 -3.91
C SER A 535 -1.16 -14.30 -5.40
N GLU A 536 -0.21 -14.82 -6.20
CA GLU A 536 -0.44 -15.08 -7.64
C GLU A 536 -1.64 -16.02 -7.89
N ASP A 537 -1.90 -16.99 -7.01
CA ASP A 537 -3.06 -17.89 -7.13
C ASP A 537 -4.37 -17.23 -6.67
N ALA A 538 -4.33 -16.36 -5.65
CA ALA A 538 -5.47 -15.50 -5.31
C ALA A 538 -5.78 -14.52 -6.45
N LEU A 539 -4.73 -13.99 -7.10
CA LEU A 539 -4.82 -13.12 -8.27
C LEU A 539 -5.48 -13.84 -9.44
N LYS A 540 -5.16 -15.12 -9.72
CA LYS A 540 -5.84 -15.90 -10.78
C LYS A 540 -7.34 -16.08 -10.53
N GLY A 541 -7.74 -16.35 -9.29
CA GLY A 541 -9.15 -16.46 -8.91
C GLY A 541 -9.90 -15.13 -8.92
N MET A 542 -9.21 -14.03 -8.63
CA MET A 542 -9.74 -12.66 -8.69
C MET A 542 -9.66 -12.04 -10.09
N ARG A 543 -8.78 -12.54 -10.97
CA ARG A 543 -8.46 -11.94 -12.29
C ARG A 543 -9.69 -11.72 -13.15
N PRO A 544 -10.65 -12.67 -13.29
CA PRO A 544 -11.89 -12.39 -14.01
C PRO A 544 -12.69 -11.22 -13.41
N GLY A 545 -12.70 -11.07 -12.09
CA GLY A 545 -13.33 -9.94 -11.39
C GLY A 545 -12.52 -8.65 -11.46
N LEU A 546 -11.18 -8.73 -11.46
CA LEU A 546 -10.26 -7.60 -11.61
C LEU A 546 -10.24 -7.05 -13.02
N ASP A 547 -10.38 -7.91 -14.04
CA ASP A 547 -10.53 -7.51 -15.43
C ASP A 547 -11.90 -6.82 -15.64
N ALA A 548 -12.96 -7.35 -15.03
CA ALA A 548 -14.28 -6.73 -15.02
C ALA A 548 -14.31 -5.36 -14.31
N VAL A 549 -13.64 -5.22 -13.17
CA VAL A 549 -13.52 -3.93 -12.45
C VAL A 549 -12.51 -3.00 -13.12
N GLY A 550 -11.47 -3.54 -13.78
CA GLY A 550 -10.48 -2.79 -14.56
C GLY A 550 -11.13 -2.01 -15.69
N GLY A 551 -12.14 -2.60 -16.34
CA GLY A 551 -12.99 -1.92 -17.31
C GLY A 551 -13.82 -0.76 -16.74
N LEU A 552 -14.06 -0.71 -15.42
CA LEU A 552 -14.85 0.32 -14.73
C LEU A 552 -14.02 1.47 -14.13
N VAL A 553 -12.69 1.39 -14.22
CA VAL A 553 -11.77 2.37 -13.61
C VAL A 553 -12.01 3.77 -14.17
N ARG A 554 -12.16 3.85 -15.50
CA ARG A 554 -12.47 5.07 -16.24
C ARG A 554 -13.96 5.13 -16.53
N PRO A 555 -14.66 6.22 -16.17
CA PRO A 555 -16.10 6.31 -16.38
C PRO A 555 -16.50 6.52 -17.85
N GLU A 556 -15.57 6.94 -18.70
CA GLU A 556 -15.82 7.26 -20.10
C GLU A 556 -16.16 5.99 -20.91
N GLY A 557 -17.30 5.97 -21.59
CA GLY A 557 -17.72 4.87 -22.47
C GLY A 557 -18.45 3.70 -21.78
N LEU A 558 -18.72 3.79 -20.47
CA LEU A 558 -19.47 2.79 -19.73
C LEU A 558 -20.99 2.87 -19.97
N SER A 559 -21.67 1.72 -19.96
CA SER A 559 -23.14 1.66 -19.97
C SER A 559 -23.74 2.18 -18.66
N ALA A 560 -25.03 2.52 -18.65
CA ALA A 560 -25.71 2.96 -17.43
C ALA A 560 -25.68 1.88 -16.34
N PHE A 561 -25.80 0.60 -16.71
CA PHE A 561 -25.65 -0.52 -15.78
C PHE A 561 -24.23 -0.63 -15.24
N ALA A 562 -23.21 -0.49 -16.09
CA ALA A 562 -21.80 -0.53 -15.68
C ALA A 562 -21.46 0.60 -14.69
N LEU A 563 -21.99 1.81 -14.92
CA LEU A 563 -21.85 2.95 -14.00
C LEU A 563 -22.55 2.70 -12.65
N ALA A 564 -23.73 2.07 -12.67
CA ALA A 564 -24.44 1.70 -11.45
C ALA A 564 -23.65 0.64 -10.63
N VAL A 565 -23.15 -0.40 -11.30
CA VAL A 565 -22.25 -1.40 -10.68
C VAL A 565 -21.01 -0.73 -10.11
N ARG A 566 -20.36 0.17 -10.85
CA ARG A 566 -19.21 0.96 -10.36
C ARG A 566 -19.54 1.75 -9.09
N ALA A 567 -20.65 2.47 -9.06
CA ALA A 567 -21.06 3.25 -7.91
C ALA A 567 -21.36 2.36 -6.68
N SER A 568 -22.02 1.23 -6.89
CA SER A 568 -22.29 0.25 -5.84
C SER A 568 -21.03 -0.37 -5.25
N LEU A 569 -20.04 -0.73 -6.07
CA LEU A 569 -18.73 -1.21 -5.60
C LEU A 569 -18.01 -0.18 -4.72
N LEU A 570 -18.07 1.10 -5.11
CA LEU A 570 -17.48 2.19 -4.33
C LEU A 570 -18.20 2.41 -2.99
N LEU A 571 -19.53 2.46 -3.00
CA LEU A 571 -20.33 2.61 -1.78
C LEU A 571 -20.13 1.44 -0.81
N PHE A 572 -20.20 0.21 -1.31
CA PHE A 572 -19.96 -0.99 -0.52
C PHE A 572 -18.56 -0.99 0.09
N SER A 573 -17.52 -0.72 -0.74
CA SER A 573 -16.11 -0.64 -0.29
C SER A 573 -15.90 0.45 0.77
N THR A 574 -16.51 1.62 0.60
CA THR A 574 -16.44 2.73 1.58
C THR A 574 -17.09 2.33 2.91
N GLY A 575 -18.21 1.61 2.87
CA GLY A 575 -18.83 1.04 4.07
C GLY A 575 -17.89 0.16 4.92
N THR A 576 -16.93 -0.52 4.28
CA THR A 576 -15.99 -1.43 4.96
C THR A 576 -14.94 -0.73 5.81
N THR A 577 -14.77 0.58 5.65
CA THR A 577 -13.79 1.36 6.41
C THR A 577 -14.35 1.92 7.72
N PHE A 578 -15.68 1.85 7.92
CA PHE A 578 -16.30 2.34 9.15
C PHE A 578 -16.32 1.24 10.23
N PRO A 579 -15.82 1.52 11.46
CA PRO A 579 -15.91 0.60 12.58
C PRO A 579 -17.34 0.50 13.13
N ASN A 580 -18.18 1.52 12.88
CA ASN A 580 -19.57 1.53 13.31
C ASN A 580 -20.43 0.60 12.42
N PRO A 581 -21.10 -0.43 12.99
CA PRO A 581 -21.94 -1.34 12.23
C PRO A 581 -23.07 -0.67 11.46
N ILE A 582 -23.65 0.42 12.00
CA ILE A 582 -24.78 1.10 11.39
C ILE A 582 -24.36 1.94 10.19
N GLU A 583 -23.18 2.55 10.24
CA GLU A 583 -22.59 3.26 9.10
C GLU A 583 -22.25 2.28 7.97
N ARG A 584 -21.59 1.16 8.31
CA ARG A 584 -21.30 0.09 7.33
C ARG A 584 -22.58 -0.49 6.72
N LEU A 585 -23.62 -0.68 7.53
CA LEU A 585 -24.94 -1.16 7.10
C LEU A 585 -25.60 -0.16 6.14
N SER A 586 -25.53 1.14 6.43
CA SER A 586 -26.12 2.21 5.62
C SER A 586 -25.52 2.24 4.21
N TYR A 587 -24.18 2.21 4.12
CA TYR A 587 -23.48 2.17 2.83
C TYR A 587 -23.74 0.87 2.06
N THR A 588 -23.86 -0.26 2.75
CA THR A 588 -24.19 -1.56 2.14
C THR A 588 -25.60 -1.56 1.55
N LEU A 589 -26.59 -1.00 2.26
CA LEU A 589 -27.97 -0.86 1.78
C LEU A 589 -28.05 0.06 0.57
N SER A 590 -27.40 1.23 0.62
CA SER A 590 -27.35 2.16 -0.52
C SER A 590 -26.72 1.54 -1.77
N SER A 591 -25.69 0.69 -1.60
CA SER A 591 -25.11 -0.08 -2.69
C SER A 591 -26.10 -1.04 -3.35
N LEU A 592 -26.90 -1.75 -2.55
CA LEU A 592 -27.90 -2.70 -3.07
C LEU A 592 -29.10 -2.00 -3.71
N GLU A 593 -29.57 -0.90 -3.11
CA GLU A 593 -30.67 -0.10 -3.67
C GLU A 593 -30.33 0.42 -5.07
N ALA A 594 -29.09 0.85 -5.28
CA ALA A 594 -28.61 1.28 -6.60
C ALA A 594 -28.61 0.18 -7.68
N LEU A 595 -28.62 -1.10 -7.30
CA LEU A 595 -28.61 -2.24 -8.24
C LEU A 595 -29.95 -2.95 -8.36
N LEU A 596 -30.74 -2.93 -7.30
CA LEU A 596 -31.92 -3.76 -7.16
C LEU A 596 -33.20 -2.94 -7.15
N LEU A 597 -33.14 -1.61 -7.23
CA LEU A 597 -34.30 -0.77 -7.49
C LEU A 597 -34.28 -0.31 -8.95
N ARG A 598 -35.41 -0.41 -9.63
CA ARG A 598 -35.63 0.19 -10.95
C ARG A 598 -35.65 1.70 -10.86
N HIS A 599 -36.16 2.25 -9.74
CA HIS A 599 -36.19 3.67 -9.43
C HIS A 599 -36.39 3.91 -7.93
N SER A 600 -36.06 5.11 -7.45
CA SER A 600 -36.10 5.48 -6.02
C SER A 600 -37.48 5.42 -5.36
N ALA A 601 -38.58 5.40 -6.13
CA ALA A 601 -39.94 5.30 -5.62
C ALA A 601 -40.40 3.84 -5.32
N GLU A 602 -39.61 2.81 -5.64
CA GLU A 602 -39.95 1.45 -5.23
C GLU A 602 -39.82 1.31 -3.70
N PRO A 603 -40.67 0.50 -3.04
CA PRO A 603 -40.55 0.25 -1.60
C PRO A 603 -39.25 -0.54 -1.34
N ALA A 604 -38.19 0.19 -0.98
CA ALA A 604 -36.83 -0.31 -0.95
C ALA A 604 -36.67 -1.60 -0.14
N GLU A 605 -37.18 -1.59 1.11
CA GLU A 605 -37.10 -2.74 2.01
C GLU A 605 -37.73 -4.01 1.42
N PHE A 606 -38.97 -3.91 0.92
CA PHE A 606 -39.69 -5.05 0.35
C PHE A 606 -39.04 -5.55 -0.93
N THR A 607 -38.66 -4.62 -1.81
CA THR A 607 -38.16 -4.91 -3.15
C THR A 607 -36.77 -5.53 -3.11
N VAL A 608 -35.88 -4.99 -2.28
CA VAL A 608 -34.55 -5.56 -2.05
C VAL A 608 -34.68 -6.93 -1.40
N ALA A 609 -35.59 -7.11 -0.43
CA ALA A 609 -35.83 -8.41 0.20
C ALA A 609 -36.26 -9.50 -0.80
N GLU A 610 -37.22 -9.20 -1.67
CA GLU A 610 -37.72 -10.15 -2.67
C GLU A 610 -36.64 -10.51 -3.69
N ARG A 611 -36.00 -9.51 -4.30
CA ARG A 611 -35.02 -9.71 -5.39
C ARG A 611 -33.75 -10.38 -4.89
N MET A 612 -33.27 -10.02 -3.69
CA MET A 612 -32.17 -10.76 -3.06
C MET A 612 -32.57 -12.21 -2.75
N GLY A 613 -33.81 -12.46 -2.28
CA GLY A 613 -34.30 -13.82 -2.06
C GLY A 613 -34.25 -14.69 -3.32
N LEU A 614 -34.65 -14.14 -4.47
CA LEU A 614 -34.60 -14.84 -5.77
C LEU A 614 -33.17 -15.11 -6.25
N LEU A 615 -32.25 -14.18 -6.02
CA LEU A 615 -30.84 -14.32 -6.39
C LEU A 615 -30.07 -15.30 -5.50
N LEU A 616 -30.49 -15.45 -4.23
CA LEU A 616 -29.74 -16.20 -3.23
C LEU A 616 -30.24 -17.63 -3.02
N THR A 617 -31.53 -17.92 -3.25
CA THR A 617 -32.07 -19.27 -3.01
C THR A 617 -33.33 -19.61 -3.81
N GLN A 618 -33.46 -20.89 -4.17
CA GLN A 618 -34.65 -21.44 -4.81
C GLN A 618 -35.70 -21.96 -3.81
N ASP A 619 -35.33 -22.18 -2.54
CA ASP A 619 -36.20 -22.69 -1.49
C ASP A 619 -37.06 -21.57 -0.88
N ARG A 620 -38.39 -21.74 -0.92
CA ARG A 620 -39.36 -20.78 -0.38
C ARG A 620 -39.20 -20.52 1.12
N THR A 621 -38.84 -21.53 1.91
CA THR A 621 -38.66 -21.38 3.36
C THR A 621 -37.42 -20.55 3.65
N GLN A 622 -36.32 -20.78 2.92
CA GLN A 622 -35.10 -20.00 3.03
C GLN A 622 -35.27 -18.55 2.54
N ARG A 623 -36.13 -18.31 1.54
CA ARG A 623 -36.45 -16.94 1.07
C ARG A 623 -37.03 -16.07 2.18
N GLU A 624 -37.87 -16.61 3.06
CA GLU A 624 -38.38 -15.82 4.19
C GLU A 624 -37.29 -15.54 5.23
N GLU A 625 -36.28 -16.40 5.38
CA GLU A 625 -35.11 -16.10 6.22
C GLU A 625 -34.21 -15.02 5.61
N VAL A 626 -34.13 -14.96 4.28
CA VAL A 626 -33.48 -13.87 3.55
C VAL A 626 -34.23 -12.57 3.79
N ALA A 627 -35.56 -12.58 3.57
CA ALA A 627 -36.39 -11.39 3.75
C ALA A 627 -36.34 -10.87 5.19
N ARG A 628 -36.50 -11.73 6.21
CA ARG A 628 -36.42 -11.32 7.62
C ARG A 628 -35.10 -10.62 7.98
N ASN A 629 -33.99 -11.13 7.49
CA ASN A 629 -32.67 -10.54 7.74
C ASN A 629 -32.51 -9.16 7.06
N ILE A 630 -33.09 -8.97 5.88
CA ILE A 630 -33.06 -7.71 5.15
C ILE A 630 -33.97 -6.66 5.82
N ARG A 631 -35.19 -7.03 6.23
CA ARG A 631 -36.09 -6.14 6.98
C ARG A 631 -35.43 -5.65 8.28
N GLU A 632 -34.74 -6.55 8.98
CA GLU A 632 -33.98 -6.20 10.19
C GLU A 632 -32.82 -5.22 9.90
N ALA A 633 -32.13 -5.36 8.76
CA ALA A 633 -31.12 -4.41 8.32
C ALA A 633 -31.68 -3.00 8.08
N TYR A 634 -32.84 -2.89 7.42
CA TYR A 634 -33.52 -1.60 7.21
C TYR A 634 -33.97 -0.95 8.53
N ARG A 635 -34.51 -1.75 9.46
CA ARG A 635 -34.88 -1.30 10.81
C ARG A 635 -33.68 -0.74 11.58
N LEU A 636 -32.55 -1.44 11.55
CA LEU A 636 -31.33 -1.01 12.23
C LEU A 636 -30.73 0.27 11.61
N ARG A 637 -30.81 0.46 10.29
CA ARG A 637 -30.40 1.71 9.62
C ARG A 637 -31.19 2.93 10.09
N GLY A 638 -32.51 2.77 10.29
CA GLY A 638 -33.42 3.87 10.64
C GLY A 638 -33.48 4.20 12.14
N ARG A 639 -32.66 3.57 12.97
CA ARG A 639 -32.71 3.72 14.42
C ARG A 639 -32.21 5.12 14.84
N GLN A 640 -32.93 5.78 15.74
CA GLN A 640 -32.53 7.08 16.31
C GLN A 640 -31.62 6.96 17.54
N ASP A 641 -31.48 5.73 18.06
CA ASP A 641 -30.66 5.41 19.23
C ASP A 641 -29.23 5.02 18.82
N ILE A 642 -28.24 5.72 19.38
CA ILE A 642 -26.80 5.52 19.16
C ILE A 642 -26.18 4.46 20.08
N SER A 643 -26.97 3.78 20.91
CA SER A 643 -26.51 2.71 21.80
C SER A 643 -25.81 1.57 21.04
N PRO A 644 -24.78 0.91 21.59
CA PRO A 644 -24.11 -0.21 20.93
C PRO A 644 -25.09 -1.32 20.52
N LEU A 645 -24.87 -1.96 19.37
CA LEU A 645 -25.68 -3.09 18.93
C LEU A 645 -25.49 -4.30 19.83
N PHE A 646 -26.58 -5.00 20.14
CA PHE A 646 -26.49 -6.25 20.88
C PHE A 646 -25.86 -7.36 20.01
N PRO A 647 -25.22 -8.40 20.59
CA PRO A 647 -24.58 -9.48 19.84
C PRO A 647 -25.49 -10.16 18.79
N ARG A 648 -26.80 -10.24 19.07
CA ARG A 648 -27.80 -10.75 18.12
C ARG A 648 -28.01 -9.83 16.91
N GLU A 649 -28.08 -8.51 17.14
CA GLU A 649 -28.21 -7.51 16.06
C GLU A 649 -26.94 -7.49 15.22
N MET A 650 -25.77 -7.60 15.86
CA MET A 650 -24.47 -7.75 15.19
C MET A 650 -24.41 -9.00 14.30
N GLY A 651 -24.89 -10.14 14.78
CA GLY A 651 -24.99 -11.37 13.97
C GLY A 651 -25.95 -11.26 12.78
N SER A 652 -27.04 -10.48 12.94
CA SER A 652 -27.98 -10.19 11.85
C SER A 652 -27.33 -9.30 10.78
N VAL A 653 -26.64 -8.24 11.18
CA VAL A 653 -25.88 -7.35 10.27
C VAL A 653 -24.82 -8.12 9.50
N ALA A 654 -24.06 -9.00 10.15
CA ALA A 654 -23.07 -9.84 9.50
C ALA A 654 -23.67 -10.74 8.39
N THR A 655 -24.82 -11.34 8.68
CA THR A 655 -25.53 -12.21 7.73
C THR A 655 -26.03 -11.42 6.52
N PHE A 656 -26.53 -10.20 6.75
CA PHE A 656 -26.99 -9.32 5.69
C PHE A 656 -25.84 -8.90 4.75
N ILE A 657 -24.71 -8.47 5.31
CA ILE A 657 -23.53 -8.01 4.54
C ILE A 657 -23.00 -9.11 3.61
N ARG A 658 -22.91 -10.36 4.10
CA ARG A 658 -22.48 -11.50 3.27
C ARG A 658 -23.43 -11.77 2.10
N ARG A 659 -24.74 -11.66 2.33
CA ARG A 659 -25.77 -11.80 1.30
C ARG A 659 -25.69 -10.66 0.27
N ALA A 660 -25.46 -9.43 0.74
CA ALA A 660 -25.29 -8.26 -0.10
C ALA A 660 -24.09 -8.40 -1.05
N HIS A 661 -22.95 -8.84 -0.52
CA HIS A 661 -21.74 -9.06 -1.32
C HIS A 661 -21.97 -10.05 -2.46
N HIS A 662 -22.63 -11.18 -2.20
CA HIS A 662 -22.93 -12.18 -3.22
C HIS A 662 -23.80 -11.60 -4.36
N VAL A 663 -24.77 -10.76 -4.02
CA VAL A 663 -25.64 -10.11 -5.01
C VAL A 663 -24.89 -9.06 -5.84
N ILE A 664 -24.03 -8.26 -5.21
CA ILE A 664 -23.17 -7.28 -5.91
C ILE A 664 -22.21 -8.00 -6.86
N GLY A 665 -21.62 -9.13 -6.43
CA GLY A 665 -20.78 -9.98 -7.27
C GLY A 665 -21.53 -10.58 -8.47
N THR A 666 -22.80 -10.96 -8.27
CA THR A 666 -23.66 -11.45 -9.36
C THR A 666 -23.95 -10.35 -10.38
N ALA A 667 -24.19 -9.11 -9.93
CA ALA A 667 -24.39 -7.97 -10.83
C ALA A 667 -23.11 -7.63 -11.61
N LEU A 668 -21.96 -7.64 -10.94
CA LEU A 668 -20.64 -7.44 -11.56
C LEU A 668 -20.38 -8.44 -12.69
N GLY A 669 -20.70 -9.72 -12.48
CA GLY A 669 -20.57 -10.76 -13.51
C GLY A 669 -21.49 -10.59 -14.73
N ASN A 670 -22.46 -9.67 -14.69
CA ASN A 670 -23.42 -9.44 -15.78
C ASN A 670 -23.29 -8.05 -16.43
N VAL A 671 -22.24 -7.27 -16.12
CA VAL A 671 -22.02 -5.92 -16.68
C VAL A 671 -21.97 -5.91 -18.21
N GLY A 672 -21.45 -6.97 -18.83
CA GLY A 672 -21.43 -7.12 -20.29
C GLY A 672 -22.73 -7.62 -20.92
N ARG A 673 -23.72 -8.02 -20.12
CA ARG A 673 -24.98 -8.65 -20.58
C ARG A 673 -26.16 -7.68 -20.58
N PHE A 674 -26.16 -6.69 -19.69
CA PHE A 674 -27.26 -5.73 -19.55
C PHE A 674 -26.77 -4.31 -19.77
N GLY A 675 -27.57 -3.50 -20.48
CA GLY A 675 -27.27 -2.09 -20.71
C GLY A 675 -27.77 -1.20 -19.56
N THR A 676 -28.83 -1.62 -18.87
CA THR A 676 -29.50 -0.83 -17.82
C THR A 676 -29.90 -1.67 -16.59
N VAL A 677 -30.09 -1.02 -15.44
CA VAL A 677 -30.54 -1.66 -14.19
C VAL A 677 -31.93 -2.35 -14.33
N PRO A 678 -32.94 -1.75 -14.99
CA PRO A 678 -34.24 -2.40 -15.18
C PRO A 678 -34.18 -3.73 -15.95
N GLU A 679 -33.29 -3.84 -16.95
CA GLU A 679 -33.10 -5.09 -17.70
C GLU A 679 -32.59 -6.22 -16.81
N PHE A 680 -31.59 -5.92 -15.97
CA PHE A 680 -31.04 -6.86 -14.99
C PHE A 680 -32.12 -7.31 -14.00
N VAL A 681 -32.85 -6.35 -13.43
CA VAL A 681 -33.92 -6.63 -12.45
C VAL A 681 -35.05 -7.49 -13.04
N ASN A 682 -35.47 -7.23 -14.28
CA ASN A 682 -36.51 -8.03 -14.94
C ASN A 682 -36.05 -9.50 -15.12
N ALA A 683 -34.77 -9.71 -15.43
CA ALA A 683 -34.22 -11.06 -15.52
C ALA A 683 -34.24 -11.79 -14.17
N VAL A 684 -34.00 -11.08 -13.06
CA VAL A 684 -34.09 -11.63 -11.69
C VAL A 684 -35.51 -12.08 -11.36
N GLU A 685 -36.51 -11.24 -11.66
CA GLU A 685 -37.91 -11.57 -11.35
C GLU A 685 -38.42 -12.77 -12.16
N ASN A 686 -37.91 -12.99 -13.36
CA ASN A 686 -38.25 -14.14 -14.19
C ASN A 686 -37.80 -15.49 -13.60
N ILE A 687 -36.83 -15.51 -12.67
CA ILE A 687 -36.41 -16.71 -11.93
C ILE A 687 -37.60 -17.30 -11.13
N ARG A 688 -38.52 -16.44 -10.69
CA ARG A 688 -39.72 -16.83 -9.93
C ARG A 688 -40.62 -17.81 -10.70
N ASN A 689 -40.62 -17.75 -12.04
CA ASN A 689 -41.52 -18.51 -12.91
C ASN A 689 -40.92 -19.85 -13.39
N GLN A 690 -39.71 -20.22 -12.95
CA GLN A 690 -38.96 -21.41 -13.43
C GLN A 690 -38.92 -22.59 -12.42
N SER A 691 -39.75 -22.61 -11.37
CA SER A 691 -39.84 -23.77 -10.44
C SER A 691 -40.68 -24.91 -11.06
N PRO A 692 -40.29 -26.21 -10.96
CA PRO A 692 -40.99 -27.29 -11.64
C PRO A 692 -42.39 -27.54 -11.06
N SER A 693 -43.35 -27.77 -11.95
CA SER A 693 -44.62 -28.44 -11.66
C SER A 693 -44.37 -29.94 -11.58
N THR A 694 -44.73 -30.57 -10.45
CA THR A 694 -45.04 -32.00 -10.22
C THR A 694 -44.90 -32.28 -8.72
N SER A 695 -45.62 -33.17 -8.06
CA SER A 695 -46.78 -34.04 -8.30
C SER A 695 -47.02 -34.76 -6.98
#